data_AF-A0A377JYF2-F1
#
_entry.id   AF-A0A377JYF2-F1
#
_cell.length_a   1.000
_cell.length_b   1.000
_cell.length_c   1.000
_cell.angle_alpha   90.00
_cell.angle_beta   90.00
_cell.angle_gamma   90.00
#
_symmetry.space_group_name_H-M   'P 1'
#
loop_
_entity.id
_entity.type
_entity.pdbx_description
1 polymer ?
#
loop_
_entity_poly.entity_id
_entity_poly.type
_entity_poly.pdbx_seq_one_letter_code
_entity_poly.pdbx_strand_id
1 'polypeptide(L)'
;MEKHGAELLLQRMLGNTTATFREGQWEAIDAVVNQRRKLLVVQRTGWGKSAVYFIASKIFRDRGAGPTIIISPLLALMRNQVAAAERLGITAETLNSTNREEWQRISDKLLQGEVDCLLVSPERLANQDFIETVLYPIADRIGLLVVDEAHCISDWGHDFRPDYRRILDILRQLPANTPVLGTTATANNRVVEDIRQQLGDIVIQRGTLARESLALDALVLGEQSSRLAWLATVIPQFSKSGIVYTLTTRDAELVAEWLRKNGISAFAYYSGVTCEGAEDSNTAREYLEQALLANKIKVLVATTALGMGFDKPDLGFVIHYQMPGSIVGYYQQVGRAGRAIDSAVGILLCGGEDRAIHQFFRESAFPAEAQIHEILNVLSENDGLTLRGIEQRTNLRYGQIEKALKLLVAENPSPVVYTEKLWRRTIVSFSPDHERINHLMNQRKSELADVESYITTKECKMQFLRRALDEPSAERCGKCSSCLQHPLLSPDIDSGLLHAANLFIKHADLPLNLNKQVASGAFTQYGFKGNLPAGLQGSTGRILSRWGDSGWGKQVAQEKKTGRFSDELVEACAEMVRQRWNPHPEPTWVCCVPSLRHLDLVPDFARRLAAKLGLPFIDAIEKVVDNPPQKMQQNRFHQCQNLDGAFVITPPLMPGPALLVDDIVDSAWTLTVSDSTVTPGRLPDGLSSCPCFYLGKKLMNLSANAQATLLLTSDFSRAAASEYKPLSNSEWGKFALWLKHQRISPAELLVPQPQEKLTGWSDPRISQERILGLLARGHSLALAVDKWQRAGLWILTRGDADYPVRLKNRLRTDAPPVLFGCGNKALLQAEGMAIVGSRDAPTDDLRYTQQLAAKLAQQGICVISGGARGIDECAMASALEVGGTAVGVLADSLLKTSTLVKWREGLIAGNLVLISPFYPEVRFTVGNAMARNKYIYCLAESAMVVRAGMTGGTITGAMEALKHQWLPMQVKPNQDMQSANSRLVENGASWSAEQAENVTIRLPDVPGLMYDRALRNAQPELFSLHEDDANYAVMPAHTPVDFYQLFVAETGDPCKGIDKY
;
A
#
# COMPACT_ATOMS: atom_id res chain seq x y z
N MET A 1 -34.67 33.44 9.45
CA MET A 1 -35.11 32.05 9.75
C MET A 1 -35.48 32.02 11.21
N GLU A 2 -36.60 31.38 11.55
CA GLU A 2 -37.03 31.21 12.94
C GLU A 2 -36.57 29.87 13.51
N LYS A 3 -36.47 29.78 14.84
CA LYS A 3 -35.98 28.59 15.56
C LYS A 3 -36.72 27.32 15.16
N HIS A 4 -38.06 27.40 15.09
CA HIS A 4 -38.91 26.26 14.76
C HIS A 4 -38.58 25.66 13.37
N GLY A 5 -38.34 26.50 12.36
CA GLY A 5 -37.96 26.04 11.02
C GLY A 5 -36.60 25.35 10.99
N ALA A 6 -35.63 25.84 11.78
CA ALA A 6 -34.33 25.20 11.91
C ALA A 6 -34.41 23.88 12.70
N GLU A 7 -35.31 23.76 13.68
CA GLU A 7 -35.56 22.52 14.42
C GLU A 7 -36.12 21.42 13.52
N LEU A 8 -37.01 21.74 12.56
CA LEU A 8 -37.50 20.78 11.58
C LEU A 8 -36.35 20.20 10.71
N LEU A 9 -35.36 21.03 10.36
CA LEU A 9 -34.16 20.56 9.66
C LEU A 9 -33.32 19.64 10.54
N LEU A 10 -33.15 19.97 11.82
CA LEU A 10 -32.47 19.09 12.79
C LEU A 10 -33.16 17.72 12.90
N GLN A 11 -34.49 17.72 13.03
CA GLN A 11 -35.29 16.50 13.13
C GLN A 11 -35.13 15.63 11.88
N ARG A 12 -35.14 16.24 10.69
CA ARG A 12 -34.90 15.55 9.42
C ARG A 12 -33.48 14.97 9.33
N MET A 13 -32.46 15.74 9.73
CA MET A 13 -31.06 15.29 9.72
C MET A 13 -30.85 14.06 10.62
N LEU A 14 -31.46 14.07 11.80
CA LEU A 14 -31.34 13.02 12.80
C LEU A 14 -32.31 11.85 12.58
N GLY A 15 -33.31 12.00 11.71
CA GLY A 15 -34.39 11.03 11.56
C GLY A 15 -35.23 10.86 12.83
N ASN A 16 -35.33 11.91 13.67
CA ASN A 16 -36.04 11.89 14.94
C ASN A 16 -36.93 13.13 15.08
N THR A 17 -38.24 12.94 15.06
CA THR A 17 -39.25 14.01 15.10
C THR A 17 -39.37 14.71 16.46
N THR A 18 -38.79 14.16 17.52
CA THR A 18 -38.78 14.79 18.86
C THR A 18 -37.45 15.46 19.18
N ALA A 19 -36.50 15.50 18.24
CA ALA A 19 -35.22 16.14 18.46
C ALA A 19 -35.38 17.67 18.60
N THR A 20 -34.74 18.23 19.62
CA THR A 20 -34.65 19.68 19.87
C THR A 20 -33.20 20.12 19.86
N PHE A 21 -32.96 21.41 19.61
CA PHE A 21 -31.62 21.97 19.72
C PHE A 21 -31.10 21.83 21.15
N ARG A 22 -29.82 21.47 21.26
CA ARG A 22 -29.07 21.58 22.51
C ARG A 22 -28.74 23.04 22.79
N GLU A 23 -28.45 23.33 24.05
CA GLU A 23 -28.05 24.66 24.50
C GLU A 23 -26.89 25.20 23.63
N GLY A 24 -27.08 26.42 23.10
CA GLY A 24 -26.13 27.10 22.24
C GLY A 24 -26.23 26.78 20.74
N GLN A 25 -26.91 25.70 20.33
CA GLN A 25 -26.93 25.32 18.90
C GLN A 25 -27.72 26.33 18.06
N TRP A 26 -28.88 26.77 18.56
CA TRP A 26 -29.70 27.76 17.88
C TRP A 26 -28.99 29.11 17.80
N GLU A 27 -28.37 29.54 18.91
CA GLU A 27 -27.65 30.81 19.01
C GLU A 27 -26.48 30.86 18.00
N ALA A 28 -25.79 29.73 17.80
CA ALA A 28 -24.75 29.61 16.80
C ALA A 28 -25.31 29.72 15.37
N ILE A 29 -26.42 29.03 15.08
CA ILE A 29 -27.09 29.11 13.78
C ILE A 29 -27.58 30.54 13.52
N ASP A 30 -28.22 31.18 14.49
CA ASP A 30 -28.74 32.55 14.38
C ASP A 30 -27.62 33.56 14.10
N ALA A 31 -26.51 33.48 14.84
CA ALA A 31 -25.35 34.36 14.65
C ALA A 31 -24.74 34.22 13.25
N VAL A 32 -24.62 33.00 12.73
CA VAL A 32 -24.03 32.75 11.40
C VAL A 32 -25.03 33.07 10.27
N VAL A 33 -26.29 32.66 10.40
CA VAL A 33 -27.26 32.67 9.30
C VAL A 33 -28.06 33.96 9.23
N ASN A 34 -28.56 34.46 10.37
CA ASN A 34 -29.41 35.66 10.40
C ASN A 34 -28.55 36.91 10.58
N GLN A 35 -27.53 36.85 11.43
CA GLN A 35 -26.66 38.01 11.72
C GLN A 35 -25.41 38.08 10.82
N ARG A 36 -25.14 37.04 10.02
CA ARG A 36 -23.98 36.93 9.10
C ARG A 36 -22.63 37.22 9.77
N ARG A 37 -22.46 36.81 11.03
CA ARG A 37 -21.23 37.02 11.78
C ARG A 37 -20.18 35.95 11.48
N LYS A 38 -18.93 36.29 11.77
CA LYS A 38 -17.85 35.31 11.96
C LYS A 38 -17.94 34.76 13.39
N LEU A 39 -18.05 33.44 13.54
CA LEU A 39 -18.27 32.77 14.82
C LEU A 39 -17.25 31.66 15.02
N LEU A 40 -16.65 31.60 16.21
CA LEU A 40 -15.88 30.47 16.69
C LEU A 40 -16.67 29.74 17.78
N VAL A 41 -17.08 28.50 17.50
CA VAL A 41 -17.78 27.62 18.43
C VAL A 41 -16.79 26.69 19.11
N VAL A 42 -16.61 26.88 20.42
CA VAL A 42 -15.79 26.03 21.29
C VAL A 42 -16.70 25.18 22.16
N GLN A 43 -16.90 23.92 21.77
CA GLN A 43 -17.86 23.02 22.40
C GLN A 43 -17.33 21.59 22.49
N ARG A 44 -17.71 20.87 23.56
CA ARG A 44 -17.32 19.47 23.81
C ARG A 44 -17.54 18.54 22.61
N THR A 45 -16.75 17.47 22.55
CA THR A 45 -16.96 16.38 21.58
C THR A 45 -18.37 15.80 21.75
N GLY A 46 -19.00 15.45 20.63
CA GLY A 46 -20.37 14.96 20.63
C GLY A 46 -21.46 16.01 20.84
N TRP A 47 -21.17 17.31 21.05
CA TRP A 47 -22.19 18.38 21.17
C TRP A 47 -23.06 18.53 19.90
N GLY A 48 -22.55 18.13 18.73
CA GLY A 48 -23.26 18.23 17.45
C GLY A 48 -22.82 19.45 16.64
N LYS A 49 -21.52 19.77 16.62
CA LYS A 49 -20.95 20.89 15.85
C LYS A 49 -21.28 20.78 14.35
N SER A 50 -21.32 19.57 13.82
CA SER A 50 -21.66 19.31 12.43
C SER A 50 -23.10 19.63 12.04
N ALA A 51 -24.04 19.46 12.97
CA ALA A 51 -25.42 19.86 12.73
C ALA A 51 -25.53 21.36 12.47
N VAL A 52 -24.74 22.18 13.19
CA VAL A 52 -24.78 23.65 13.05
C VAL A 52 -24.41 24.08 11.63
N TYR A 53 -23.29 23.62 11.08
CA TYR A 53 -22.92 24.04 9.73
C TYR A 53 -23.80 23.42 8.66
N PHE A 54 -24.23 22.15 8.77
CA PHE A 54 -25.09 21.57 7.72
C PHE A 54 -26.48 22.21 7.66
N ILE A 55 -27.06 22.51 8.82
CA ILE A 55 -28.32 23.26 8.88
C ILE A 55 -28.10 24.67 8.32
N ALA A 56 -27.02 25.36 8.69
CA ALA A 56 -26.69 26.66 8.13
C ALA A 56 -26.51 26.61 6.60
N SER A 57 -25.79 25.62 6.06
CA SER A 57 -25.61 25.38 4.63
C SER A 57 -26.93 25.20 3.91
N LYS A 58 -27.84 24.36 4.45
CA LYS A 58 -29.16 24.16 3.85
C LYS A 58 -29.96 25.45 3.81
N ILE A 59 -29.95 26.22 4.89
CA ILE A 59 -30.66 27.50 4.96
C ILE A 59 -30.09 28.51 3.95
N PHE A 60 -28.76 28.60 3.82
CA PHE A 60 -28.15 29.48 2.82
C PHE A 60 -28.52 29.06 1.40
N ARG A 61 -28.48 27.76 1.10
CA ARG A 61 -28.88 27.23 -0.21
C ARG A 61 -30.36 27.49 -0.52
N ASP A 62 -31.24 27.29 0.44
CA ASP A 62 -32.68 27.57 0.29
C ASP A 62 -32.98 29.06 0.06
N ARG A 63 -32.08 29.95 0.51
CA ARG A 63 -32.14 31.40 0.25
C ARG A 63 -31.48 31.81 -1.08
N GLY A 64 -31.03 30.85 -1.89
CA GLY A 64 -30.37 31.11 -3.18
C GLY A 64 -28.91 31.53 -3.08
N ALA A 65 -28.25 31.35 -1.93
CA ALA A 65 -26.80 31.55 -1.84
C ALA A 65 -26.05 30.41 -2.56
N GLY A 66 -24.79 30.66 -2.92
CA GLY A 66 -23.93 29.64 -3.50
C GLY A 66 -23.39 28.64 -2.47
N PRO A 67 -22.38 27.84 -2.84
CA PRO A 67 -21.96 26.68 -2.08
C PRO A 67 -21.38 27.04 -0.70
N THR A 68 -21.49 26.08 0.24
CA THR A 68 -20.68 26.11 1.47
C THR A 68 -19.36 25.40 1.23
N ILE A 69 -18.25 26.04 1.63
CA ILE A 69 -16.93 25.40 1.63
C ILE A 69 -16.59 24.97 3.06
N ILE A 70 -16.33 23.68 3.26
CA ILE A 70 -15.96 23.10 4.55
C ILE A 70 -14.51 22.62 4.48
N ILE A 71 -13.67 23.22 5.30
CA ILE A 71 -12.26 22.85 5.43
C ILE A 71 -12.15 21.91 6.62
N SER A 72 -11.76 20.66 6.36
CA SER A 72 -11.65 19.64 7.41
C SER A 72 -10.36 18.82 7.24
N PRO A 73 -9.60 18.52 8.31
CA PRO A 73 -8.31 17.86 8.20
C PRO A 73 -8.41 16.34 8.01
N LEU A 74 -9.61 15.75 8.10
CA LEU A 74 -9.78 14.31 8.34
C LEU A 74 -10.73 13.64 7.33
N LEU A 75 -10.16 12.83 6.45
CA LEU A 75 -10.87 12.09 5.40
C LEU A 75 -11.96 11.15 5.94
N ALA A 76 -11.71 10.46 7.06
CA ALA A 76 -12.67 9.56 7.70
C ALA A 76 -13.92 10.30 8.22
N LEU A 77 -13.75 11.56 8.63
CA LEU A 77 -14.85 12.40 9.12
C LEU A 77 -15.75 12.86 7.97
N MET A 78 -15.16 13.20 6.82
CA MET A 78 -15.88 13.70 5.64
C MET A 78 -16.92 12.68 5.15
N ARG A 79 -16.64 11.37 5.22
CA ARG A 79 -17.58 10.32 4.76
C ARG A 79 -18.86 10.26 5.58
N ASN A 80 -18.74 10.25 6.90
CA ASN A 80 -19.91 10.25 7.80
C ASN A 80 -20.70 11.57 7.69
N GLN A 81 -19.99 12.66 7.44
CA GLN A 81 -20.57 13.98 7.24
C GLN A 81 -21.36 14.09 5.93
N VAL A 82 -20.88 13.51 4.82
CA VAL A 82 -21.61 13.47 3.53
C VAL A 82 -22.96 12.74 3.70
N ALA A 83 -22.96 11.55 4.30
CA ALA A 83 -24.20 10.79 4.52
C ALA A 83 -25.22 11.55 5.41
N ALA A 84 -24.75 12.36 6.37
CA ALA A 84 -25.62 13.22 7.18
C ALA A 84 -26.18 14.41 6.38
N ALA A 85 -25.35 15.00 5.51
CA ALA A 85 -25.75 16.09 4.61
C ALA A 85 -26.80 15.64 3.58
N GLU A 86 -26.64 14.44 3.01
CA GLU A 86 -27.58 13.86 2.05
C GLU A 86 -29.01 13.73 2.62
N ARG A 87 -29.17 13.42 3.91
CA ARG A 87 -30.49 13.35 4.58
C ARG A 87 -31.21 14.69 4.61
N LEU A 88 -30.45 15.79 4.64
CA LEU A 88 -30.98 17.15 4.54
C LEU A 88 -31.30 17.55 3.09
N GLY A 89 -31.01 16.68 2.11
CA GLY A 89 -31.10 17.00 0.69
C GLY A 89 -30.00 17.95 0.22
N ILE A 90 -28.84 17.94 0.89
CA ILE A 90 -27.65 18.72 0.51
C ILE A 90 -26.79 17.85 -0.40
N THR A 91 -26.48 18.33 -1.60
CA THR A 91 -25.52 17.70 -2.50
C THR A 91 -24.09 18.00 -2.03
N ALA A 92 -23.52 17.10 -1.22
CA ALA A 92 -22.18 17.24 -0.66
C ALA A 92 -21.14 16.45 -1.46
N GLU A 93 -20.09 17.11 -1.96
CA GLU A 93 -18.97 16.48 -2.66
C GLU A 93 -17.67 16.67 -1.85
N THR A 94 -16.68 15.80 -2.06
CA THR A 94 -15.39 15.87 -1.36
C THR A 94 -14.23 16.02 -2.34
N LEU A 95 -13.20 16.78 -2.00
CA LEU A 95 -11.95 16.85 -2.77
C LEU A 95 -10.76 16.53 -1.86
N ASN A 96 -10.17 15.36 -2.06
CA ASN A 96 -9.05 14.88 -1.26
C ASN A 96 -8.11 13.95 -2.05
N SER A 97 -7.01 13.53 -1.41
CA SER A 97 -5.98 12.71 -2.04
C SER A 97 -6.46 11.33 -2.53
N THR A 98 -7.62 10.84 -2.07
CA THR A 98 -8.15 9.51 -2.40
C THR A 98 -9.07 9.49 -3.62
N ASN A 99 -9.60 10.64 -4.06
CA ASN A 99 -10.53 10.73 -5.20
C ASN A 99 -10.02 11.61 -6.35
N ARG A 100 -8.70 11.59 -6.59
CA ARG A 100 -8.03 12.43 -7.60
C ARG A 100 -8.61 12.34 -9.01
N GLU A 101 -9.08 11.16 -9.39
CA GLU A 101 -9.66 10.91 -10.72
C GLU A 101 -10.99 11.65 -10.91
N GLU A 102 -11.69 11.99 -9.82
CA GLU A 102 -12.97 12.69 -9.84
C GLU A 102 -12.84 14.21 -9.73
N TRP A 103 -11.65 14.72 -9.46
CA TRP A 103 -11.45 16.14 -9.14
C TRP A 103 -11.98 17.07 -10.22
N GLN A 104 -11.70 16.79 -11.49
CA GLN A 104 -12.19 17.61 -12.59
C GLN A 104 -13.72 17.62 -12.64
N ARG A 105 -14.35 16.44 -12.55
CA ARG A 105 -15.81 16.29 -12.54
C ARG A 105 -16.46 17.11 -11.41
N ILE A 106 -15.90 17.03 -10.21
CA ILE A 106 -16.43 17.73 -9.03
C ILE A 106 -16.23 19.24 -9.16
N SER A 107 -15.07 19.68 -9.64
CA SER A 107 -14.81 21.09 -9.94
C SER A 107 -15.79 21.65 -10.96
N ASP A 108 -16.07 20.93 -12.05
CA ASP A 108 -17.00 21.38 -13.09
C ASP A 108 -18.44 21.52 -12.54
N LYS A 109 -18.91 20.52 -11.78
CA LYS A 109 -20.22 20.59 -11.09
C LYS A 109 -20.31 21.76 -10.12
N LEU A 110 -19.24 22.00 -9.35
CA LEU A 110 -19.17 23.12 -8.42
C LEU A 110 -19.24 24.45 -9.17
N LEU A 111 -18.53 24.59 -10.30
CA LEU A 111 -18.58 25.76 -11.17
C LEU A 111 -19.98 26.01 -11.75
N GLN A 112 -20.70 24.95 -12.12
CA GLN A 112 -22.08 24.98 -12.60
C GLN A 112 -23.14 25.24 -11.50
N GLY A 113 -22.74 25.19 -10.22
CA GLY A 113 -23.61 25.48 -9.09
C GLY A 113 -24.40 24.27 -8.57
N GLU A 114 -24.12 23.07 -9.08
CA GLU A 114 -24.81 21.81 -8.74
C GLU A 114 -24.40 21.23 -7.37
N VAL A 115 -23.33 21.73 -6.77
CA VAL A 115 -22.78 21.22 -5.50
C VAL A 115 -23.14 22.14 -4.36
N ASP A 116 -23.93 21.69 -3.39
CA ASP A 116 -24.37 22.50 -2.25
C ASP A 116 -23.27 22.74 -1.22
N CYS A 117 -22.44 21.72 -1.00
CA CYS A 117 -21.38 21.71 -0.01
C CYS A 117 -20.13 21.02 -0.57
N LEU A 118 -18.98 21.69 -0.50
CA LEU A 118 -17.70 21.09 -0.82
C LEU A 118 -16.88 20.89 0.46
N LEU A 119 -16.54 19.65 0.77
CA LEU A 119 -15.57 19.34 1.82
C LEU A 119 -14.17 19.21 1.19
N VAL A 120 -13.21 20.01 1.66
CA VAL A 120 -11.85 20.09 1.09
C VAL A 120 -10.79 19.93 2.18
N SER A 121 -9.71 19.22 1.86
CA SER A 121 -8.58 19.08 2.77
C SER A 121 -7.67 20.33 2.74
N PRO A 122 -6.99 20.68 3.85
CA PRO A 122 -6.08 21.83 3.91
C PRO A 122 -4.96 21.77 2.86
N GLU A 123 -4.43 20.57 2.61
CA GLU A 123 -3.36 20.36 1.64
C GLU A 123 -3.83 20.67 0.20
N ARG A 124 -5.12 20.48 -0.08
CA ARG A 124 -5.69 20.87 -1.39
C ARG A 124 -5.80 22.39 -1.50
N LEU A 125 -6.07 23.09 -0.40
CA LEU A 125 -6.00 24.55 -0.35
C LEU A 125 -4.57 25.07 -0.53
N ALA A 126 -3.54 24.24 -0.35
CA ALA A 126 -2.17 24.61 -0.67
C ALA A 126 -1.87 24.58 -2.19
N ASN A 127 -2.75 23.98 -3.00
CA ASN A 127 -2.57 23.92 -4.44
C ASN A 127 -3.07 25.22 -5.11
N GLN A 128 -2.14 25.95 -5.71
CA GLN A 128 -2.42 27.24 -6.33
C GLN A 128 -3.38 27.11 -7.53
N ASP A 129 -3.21 26.08 -8.36
CA ASP A 129 -4.12 25.81 -9.48
C ASP A 129 -5.57 25.66 -9.00
N PHE A 130 -5.80 24.96 -7.88
CA PHE A 130 -7.14 24.79 -7.31
C PHE A 130 -7.74 26.12 -6.84
N ILE A 131 -6.95 26.93 -6.16
CA ILE A 131 -7.39 28.25 -5.73
C ILE A 131 -7.80 29.09 -6.95
N GLU A 132 -6.94 29.17 -7.96
CA GLU A 132 -7.14 30.02 -9.14
C GLU A 132 -8.27 29.53 -10.06
N THR A 133 -8.37 28.22 -10.28
CA THR A 133 -9.34 27.65 -11.24
C THR A 133 -10.68 27.29 -10.63
N VAL A 134 -10.77 27.12 -9.30
CA VAL A 134 -11.99 26.67 -8.63
C VAL A 134 -12.47 27.64 -7.57
N LEU A 135 -11.63 28.09 -6.65
CA LEU A 135 -12.08 28.97 -5.56
C LEU A 135 -12.33 30.41 -6.02
N TYR A 136 -11.43 30.99 -6.82
CA TYR A 136 -11.60 32.36 -7.31
C TYR A 136 -12.86 32.55 -8.15
N PRO A 137 -13.20 31.67 -9.11
CA PRO A 137 -14.43 31.81 -9.90
C PRO A 137 -15.72 31.73 -9.09
N ILE A 138 -15.66 31.22 -7.85
CA ILE A 138 -16.83 31.03 -6.98
C ILE A 138 -16.80 31.91 -5.73
N ALA A 139 -15.75 32.72 -5.53
CA ALA A 139 -15.52 33.46 -4.30
C ALA A 139 -16.72 34.35 -3.91
N ASP A 140 -17.26 35.10 -4.87
CA ASP A 140 -18.37 36.03 -4.67
C ASP A 140 -19.71 35.37 -4.37
N ARG A 141 -19.82 34.05 -4.64
CA ARG A 141 -21.06 33.29 -4.42
C ARG A 141 -20.99 32.36 -3.22
N ILE A 142 -19.84 32.21 -2.55
CA ILE A 142 -19.73 31.34 -1.37
C ILE A 142 -20.72 31.81 -0.29
N GLY A 143 -21.65 30.92 0.08
CA GLY A 143 -22.69 31.24 1.06
C GLY A 143 -22.21 31.16 2.52
N LEU A 144 -21.24 30.28 2.78
CA LEU A 144 -20.67 30.04 4.11
C LEU A 144 -19.28 29.41 3.96
N LEU A 145 -18.32 29.88 4.75
CA LEU A 145 -17.03 29.19 4.94
C LEU A 145 -17.00 28.54 6.32
N VAL A 146 -16.70 27.25 6.38
CA VAL A 146 -16.57 26.49 7.61
C VAL A 146 -15.13 26.04 7.77
N VAL A 147 -14.54 26.31 8.93
CA VAL A 147 -13.26 25.75 9.34
C VAL A 147 -13.51 24.77 10.47
N ASP A 148 -13.53 23.48 10.13
CA ASP A 148 -13.64 22.42 11.12
C ASP A 148 -12.26 22.16 11.77
N GLU A 149 -12.28 21.79 13.04
CA GLU A 149 -11.10 21.72 13.90
C GLU A 149 -10.23 22.98 13.84
N ALA A 150 -10.86 24.15 14.01
CA ALA A 150 -10.23 25.46 13.88
C ALA A 150 -8.98 25.67 14.77
N HIS A 151 -8.77 24.83 15.80
CA HIS A 151 -7.54 24.84 16.58
C HIS A 151 -6.29 24.54 15.74
N CYS A 152 -6.42 23.87 14.58
CA CYS A 152 -5.33 23.59 13.65
C CYS A 152 -4.76 24.85 12.96
N ILE A 153 -5.51 25.96 12.94
CA ILE A 153 -5.03 27.27 12.46
C ILE A 153 -3.89 27.78 13.34
N SER A 154 -4.01 27.55 14.64
CA SER A 154 -3.13 28.15 15.63
C SER A 154 -1.84 27.34 15.77
N ASP A 155 -0.70 28.03 15.79
CA ASP A 155 0.59 27.42 16.15
C ASP A 155 0.56 26.81 17.56
N TRP A 156 -0.35 27.32 18.40
CA TRP A 156 -0.57 26.91 19.79
C TRP A 156 -1.55 25.74 19.92
N GLY A 157 -2.16 25.31 18.81
CA GLY A 157 -3.01 24.15 18.74
C GLY A 157 -2.19 22.87 18.92
N HIS A 158 -2.77 21.87 19.59
CA HIS A 158 -2.11 20.58 19.81
C HIS A 158 -1.94 19.74 18.52
N ASP A 159 -2.64 20.11 17.44
CA ASP A 159 -2.53 19.54 16.08
C ASP A 159 -2.37 20.67 15.03
N PHE A 160 -1.36 21.55 15.22
CA PHE A 160 -1.07 22.61 14.25
C PHE A 160 -0.75 22.06 12.86
N ARG A 161 -1.32 22.69 11.82
CA ARG A 161 -1.06 22.33 10.41
C ARG A 161 -0.66 23.57 9.61
N PRO A 162 0.56 23.62 9.04
CA PRO A 162 1.03 24.78 8.27
C PRO A 162 0.09 25.20 7.14
N ASP A 163 -0.55 24.24 6.47
CA ASP A 163 -1.47 24.50 5.35
C ASP A 163 -2.72 25.30 5.77
N TYR A 164 -3.11 25.27 7.06
CA TYR A 164 -4.24 26.07 7.56
C TYR A 164 -3.96 27.58 7.54
N ARG A 165 -2.69 28.02 7.57
CA ARG A 165 -2.39 29.46 7.48
C ARG A 165 -2.83 30.05 6.14
N ARG A 166 -2.91 29.24 5.08
CA ARG A 166 -3.37 29.66 3.75
C ARG A 166 -4.87 29.94 3.70
N ILE A 167 -5.63 29.47 4.69
CA ILE A 167 -7.06 29.84 4.84
C ILE A 167 -7.20 31.36 5.00
N LEU A 168 -6.20 32.03 5.58
CA LEU A 168 -6.18 33.49 5.71
C LEU A 168 -6.11 34.18 4.35
N ASP A 169 -5.37 33.62 3.40
CA ASP A 169 -5.27 34.17 2.05
C ASP A 169 -6.60 34.04 1.30
N ILE A 170 -7.32 32.94 1.52
CA ILE A 170 -8.68 32.75 0.99
C ILE A 170 -9.64 33.77 1.63
N LEU A 171 -9.60 33.91 2.96
CA LEU A 171 -10.46 34.83 3.70
C LEU A 171 -10.29 36.29 3.29
N ARG A 172 -9.06 36.71 2.96
CA ARG A 172 -8.78 38.07 2.46
C ARG A 172 -9.42 38.36 1.10
N GLN A 173 -9.72 37.32 0.35
CA GLN A 173 -10.30 37.42 -1.00
C GLN A 173 -11.81 37.23 -1.03
N LEU A 174 -12.39 36.71 0.06
CA LEU A 174 -13.84 36.62 0.20
C LEU A 174 -14.44 38.00 0.52
N PRO A 175 -15.68 38.28 0.09
CA PRO A 175 -16.40 39.48 0.49
C PRO A 175 -16.41 39.65 2.02
N ALA A 176 -16.23 40.88 2.51
CA ALA A 176 -16.10 41.16 3.95
C ALA A 176 -17.31 40.70 4.78
N ASN A 177 -18.49 40.57 4.16
CA ASN A 177 -19.74 40.11 4.77
C ASN A 177 -19.96 38.59 4.68
N THR A 178 -18.98 37.82 4.19
CA THR A 178 -19.07 36.36 4.10
C THR A 178 -19.09 35.75 5.51
N PRO A 179 -20.13 34.99 5.88
CA PRO A 179 -20.18 34.30 7.16
C PRO A 179 -19.07 33.26 7.27
N VAL A 180 -18.40 33.20 8.43
CA VAL A 180 -17.35 32.23 8.73
C VAL A 180 -17.69 31.51 10.02
N LEU A 181 -17.66 30.18 10.00
CA LEU A 181 -17.85 29.36 11.18
C LEU A 181 -16.61 28.51 11.45
N GLY A 182 -15.87 28.85 12.50
CA GLY A 182 -14.86 27.98 13.09
C GLY A 182 -15.49 27.06 14.12
N THR A 183 -15.19 25.76 14.09
CA THR A 183 -15.64 24.85 15.16
C THR A 183 -14.48 24.05 15.73
N THR A 184 -14.45 23.86 17.05
CA THR A 184 -13.38 23.13 17.74
C THR A 184 -13.86 22.61 19.09
N ALA A 185 -13.26 21.52 19.58
CA ALA A 185 -13.49 21.03 20.93
C ALA A 185 -12.46 21.49 21.96
N THR A 186 -11.29 21.92 21.50
CA THR A 186 -10.05 21.93 22.27
C THR A 186 -9.26 23.23 22.07
N ALA A 187 -9.95 24.35 21.96
CA ALA A 187 -9.29 25.66 21.94
C ALA A 187 -9.29 26.23 23.35
N ASN A 188 -8.10 26.37 23.93
CA ASN A 188 -7.86 27.15 25.15
C ASN A 188 -7.70 28.65 24.80
N ASN A 189 -7.55 29.54 25.78
CA ASN A 189 -7.58 30.99 25.56
C ASN A 189 -6.47 31.46 24.61
N ARG A 190 -5.26 30.88 24.69
CA ARG A 190 -4.16 31.19 23.77
C ARG A 190 -4.50 30.83 22.31
N VAL A 191 -5.13 29.66 22.08
CA VAL A 191 -5.56 29.23 20.74
C VAL A 191 -6.69 30.10 20.23
N VAL A 192 -7.65 30.45 21.09
CA VAL A 192 -8.75 31.35 20.73
C VAL A 192 -8.24 32.73 20.33
N GLU A 193 -7.30 33.28 21.09
CA GLU A 193 -6.72 34.60 20.83
C GLU A 193 -5.90 34.60 19.53
N ASP A 194 -5.10 33.57 19.29
CA ASP A 194 -4.37 33.44 18.02
C ASP A 194 -5.32 33.30 16.81
N ILE A 195 -6.38 32.48 16.93
CA ILE A 195 -7.42 32.39 15.90
C ILE A 195 -8.09 33.76 15.67
N ARG A 196 -8.33 34.53 16.73
CA ARG A 196 -8.90 35.88 16.63
C ARG A 196 -7.98 36.84 15.91
N GLN A 197 -6.69 36.83 16.25
CA GLN A 197 -5.68 37.66 15.58
C GLN A 197 -5.59 37.33 14.09
N GLN A 198 -5.74 36.05 13.74
CA GLN A 198 -5.65 35.59 12.35
C GLN A 198 -6.95 35.84 11.55
N LEU A 199 -8.13 35.51 12.10
CA LEU A 199 -9.42 35.59 11.40
C LEU A 199 -10.11 36.97 11.50
N GLY A 200 -9.64 37.85 12.37
CA GLY A 200 -10.17 39.19 12.62
C GLY A 200 -11.29 39.21 13.68
N ASP A 201 -12.27 40.10 13.51
CA ASP A 201 -13.38 40.24 14.46
C ASP A 201 -14.30 39.01 14.45
N ILE A 202 -14.01 38.05 15.31
CA ILE A 202 -14.77 36.82 15.51
C ILE A 202 -15.53 36.88 16.84
N VAL A 203 -16.81 36.48 16.81
CA VAL A 203 -17.58 36.22 18.02
C VAL A 203 -17.17 34.85 18.54
N ILE A 204 -16.95 34.74 19.85
CA ILE A 204 -16.59 33.47 20.50
C ILE A 204 -17.79 32.97 21.28
N GLN A 205 -18.24 31.76 20.95
CA GLN A 205 -19.25 31.06 21.70
C GLN A 205 -18.64 29.80 22.32
N ARG A 206 -18.49 29.82 23.64
CA ARG A 206 -17.94 28.70 24.42
C ARG A 206 -19.02 28.10 25.31
N GLY A 207 -19.18 26.78 25.27
CA GLY A 207 -20.03 26.05 26.22
C GLY A 207 -19.22 25.19 27.18
N THR A 208 -19.93 24.42 28.01
CA THR A 208 -19.26 23.56 28.98
C THR A 208 -18.52 22.40 28.32
N LEU A 209 -17.31 22.12 28.84
CA LEU A 209 -16.49 20.98 28.43
C LEU A 209 -16.75 19.75 29.31
N ALA A 210 -17.63 19.85 30.31
CA ALA A 210 -18.01 18.75 31.17
C ALA A 210 -18.79 17.66 30.41
N ARG A 211 -18.57 16.40 30.80
CA ARG A 211 -19.29 15.24 30.25
C ARG A 211 -19.84 14.39 31.39
N GLU A 212 -21.15 14.41 31.57
CA GLU A 212 -21.87 13.69 32.63
C GLU A 212 -21.85 12.18 32.48
N SER A 213 -21.66 11.66 31.27
CA SER A 213 -21.50 10.22 31.02
C SER A 213 -20.09 9.69 31.31
N LEU A 214 -19.07 10.55 31.39
CA LEU A 214 -17.68 10.12 31.42
C LEU A 214 -17.07 10.10 32.83
N ALA A 215 -16.73 8.92 33.35
CA ALA A 215 -15.91 8.76 34.55
C ALA A 215 -14.43 8.65 34.18
N LEU A 216 -13.54 9.26 34.96
CA LEU A 216 -12.11 9.36 34.65
C LEU A 216 -11.24 8.74 35.73
N ASP A 217 -10.18 8.05 35.32
CA ASP A 217 -9.15 7.49 36.20
C ASP A 217 -7.74 7.59 35.60
N ALA A 218 -6.71 7.52 36.45
CA ALA A 218 -5.33 7.31 36.04
C ALA A 218 -4.65 6.29 36.97
N LEU A 219 -4.02 5.28 36.39
CA LEU A 219 -3.37 4.18 37.11
C LEU A 219 -1.88 4.11 36.74
N VAL A 220 -1.04 3.89 37.75
CA VAL A 220 0.41 3.71 37.54
C VAL A 220 0.71 2.21 37.55
N LEU A 221 0.94 1.65 36.37
CA LEU A 221 1.29 0.25 36.17
C LEU A 221 2.62 0.24 35.39
N GLY A 222 3.74 0.27 36.10
CA GLY A 222 5.05 0.60 35.52
C GLY A 222 5.53 -0.35 34.42
N GLU A 223 5.38 -1.67 34.62
CA GLU A 223 5.82 -2.69 33.67
C GLU A 223 4.77 -2.98 32.58
N GLN A 224 5.22 -3.22 31.36
CA GLN A 224 4.35 -3.53 30.21
C GLN A 224 3.53 -4.80 30.43
N SER A 225 4.12 -5.85 31.02
CA SER A 225 3.41 -7.10 31.31
C SER A 225 2.24 -6.87 32.27
N SER A 226 2.41 -6.01 33.27
CA SER A 226 1.34 -5.62 34.19
C SER A 226 0.20 -4.91 33.45
N ARG A 227 0.50 -3.99 32.53
CA ARG A 227 -0.53 -3.31 31.74
C ARG A 227 -1.25 -4.26 30.79
N LEU A 228 -0.53 -5.16 30.11
CA LEU A 228 -1.11 -6.19 29.24
C LEU A 228 -2.06 -7.12 30.02
N ALA A 229 -1.61 -7.65 31.15
CA ALA A 229 -2.42 -8.51 32.01
C ALA A 229 -3.65 -7.78 32.54
N TRP A 230 -3.48 -6.53 33.01
CA TRP A 230 -4.59 -5.70 33.46
C TRP A 230 -5.63 -5.48 32.36
N LEU A 231 -5.22 -5.11 31.14
CA LEU A 231 -6.14 -4.94 29.99
C LEU A 231 -6.95 -6.21 29.70
N ALA A 232 -6.33 -7.38 29.75
CA ALA A 232 -7.01 -8.66 29.54
C ALA A 232 -8.05 -8.95 30.64
N THR A 233 -7.80 -8.51 31.88
CA THR A 233 -8.74 -8.63 33.00
C THR A 233 -9.92 -7.66 32.90
N VAL A 234 -9.67 -6.40 32.54
CA VAL A 234 -10.70 -5.35 32.61
C VAL A 234 -11.58 -5.23 31.37
N ILE A 235 -11.03 -5.44 30.17
CA ILE A 235 -11.78 -5.23 28.92
C ILE A 235 -13.03 -6.13 28.82
N PRO A 236 -13.00 -7.40 29.25
CA PRO A 236 -14.20 -8.26 29.26
C PRO A 236 -15.33 -7.76 30.17
N GLN A 237 -15.03 -6.94 31.19
CA GLN A 237 -16.01 -6.44 32.15
C GLN A 237 -16.93 -5.37 31.54
N PHE A 238 -16.48 -4.69 30.48
CA PHE A 238 -17.32 -3.75 29.76
C PHE A 238 -18.30 -4.51 28.87
N SER A 239 -19.56 -4.09 28.80
CA SER A 239 -20.52 -4.65 27.84
C SER A 239 -20.28 -4.12 26.42
N LYS A 240 -19.95 -2.83 26.29
CA LYS A 240 -19.73 -2.12 25.02
C LYS A 240 -18.29 -2.22 24.50
N SER A 241 -18.08 -1.90 23.23
CA SER A 241 -16.74 -1.81 22.63
C SER A 241 -16.00 -0.54 23.06
N GLY A 242 -14.68 -0.52 22.88
CA GLY A 242 -13.85 0.64 23.24
C GLY A 242 -12.61 0.81 22.38
N ILE A 243 -11.80 1.81 22.74
CA ILE A 243 -10.53 2.13 22.08
C ILE A 243 -9.40 2.04 23.10
N VAL A 244 -8.25 1.49 22.71
CA VAL A 244 -7.01 1.53 23.48
C VAL A 244 -5.98 2.37 22.73
N TYR A 245 -5.53 3.49 23.28
CA TYR A 245 -4.53 4.36 22.66
C TYR A 245 -3.10 4.00 23.06
N THR A 246 -2.21 3.88 22.07
CA THR A 246 -0.77 3.65 22.25
C THR A 246 0.05 4.76 21.59
N LEU A 247 1.30 4.96 22.04
CA LEU A 247 2.22 5.93 21.44
C LEU A 247 2.87 5.43 20.15
N THR A 248 3.09 4.11 20.04
CA THR A 248 3.79 3.52 18.90
C THR A 248 2.92 2.49 18.16
N THR A 249 3.19 2.32 16.86
CA THR A 249 2.53 1.28 16.05
C THR A 249 2.87 -0.13 16.54
N ARG A 250 4.10 -0.31 17.05
CA ARG A 250 4.55 -1.56 17.68
C ARG A 250 3.68 -1.91 18.88
N ASP A 251 3.48 -0.95 19.78
CA ASP A 251 2.66 -1.19 20.98
C ASP A 251 1.20 -1.44 20.60
N ALA A 252 0.70 -0.82 19.52
CA ALA A 252 -0.63 -1.11 19.00
C ALA A 252 -0.77 -2.57 18.56
N GLU A 253 0.22 -3.10 17.83
CA GLU A 253 0.26 -4.50 17.39
C GLU A 253 0.41 -5.47 18.56
N LEU A 254 1.36 -5.20 19.47
CA LEU A 254 1.64 -6.01 20.65
C LEU A 254 0.39 -6.18 21.53
N VAL A 255 -0.26 -5.07 21.87
CA VAL A 255 -1.47 -5.06 22.71
C VAL A 255 -2.62 -5.75 21.99
N ALA A 256 -2.82 -5.50 20.68
CA ALA A 256 -3.88 -6.16 19.92
C ALA A 256 -3.67 -7.69 19.83
N GLU A 257 -2.44 -8.15 19.61
CA GLU A 257 -2.12 -9.58 19.59
C GLU A 257 -2.34 -10.23 20.95
N TRP A 258 -1.86 -9.60 22.03
CA TRP A 258 -2.05 -10.09 23.38
C TRP A 258 -3.54 -10.25 23.73
N LEU A 259 -4.35 -9.24 23.43
CA LEU A 259 -5.79 -9.28 23.68
C LEU A 259 -6.46 -10.41 22.87
N ARG A 260 -6.08 -10.62 21.60
CA ARG A 260 -6.60 -11.73 20.79
C ARG A 260 -6.23 -13.10 21.35
N LYS A 261 -5.00 -13.28 21.83
CA LYS A 261 -4.58 -14.54 22.50
C LYS A 261 -5.41 -14.85 23.74
N ASN A 262 -5.97 -13.82 24.38
CA ASN A 262 -6.88 -13.94 25.53
C ASN A 262 -8.36 -13.93 25.13
N GLY A 263 -8.69 -14.22 23.87
CA GLY A 263 -10.08 -14.35 23.39
C GLY A 263 -10.83 -13.03 23.19
N ILE A 264 -10.15 -11.88 23.25
CA ILE A 264 -10.75 -10.56 23.06
C ILE A 264 -10.57 -10.14 21.60
N SER A 265 -11.67 -9.84 20.91
CA SER A 265 -11.63 -9.37 19.51
C SER A 265 -11.00 -7.96 19.41
N ALA A 266 -9.67 -7.92 19.26
CA ALA A 266 -8.87 -6.71 19.21
C ALA A 266 -8.02 -6.60 17.93
N PHE A 267 -7.94 -5.40 17.35
CA PHE A 267 -7.15 -5.14 16.15
C PHE A 267 -6.34 -3.85 16.31
N ALA A 268 -5.13 -3.83 15.73
CA ALA A 268 -4.29 -2.64 15.69
C ALA A 268 -4.80 -1.65 14.64
N TYR A 269 -4.60 -0.35 14.87
CA TYR A 269 -4.96 0.72 13.94
C TYR A 269 -3.90 1.82 13.92
N TYR A 270 -3.31 2.07 12.76
CA TYR A 270 -2.33 3.14 12.53
C TYR A 270 -2.25 3.49 11.03
N SER A 271 -1.57 4.57 10.65
CA SER A 271 -1.59 5.10 9.26
C SER A 271 -1.09 4.15 8.16
N GLY A 272 -0.35 3.10 8.52
CA GLY A 272 0.19 2.08 7.62
C GLY A 272 -0.35 0.67 7.89
N VAL A 273 -1.48 0.56 8.60
CA VAL A 273 -2.05 -0.74 8.97
C VAL A 273 -2.45 -1.52 7.71
N THR A 274 -2.27 -2.83 7.74
CA THR A 274 -2.74 -3.73 6.69
C THR A 274 -3.63 -4.79 7.32
N CYS A 275 -4.64 -5.26 6.58
CA CYS A 275 -5.47 -6.38 6.98
C CYS A 275 -5.73 -7.29 5.78
N GLU A 276 -5.98 -8.58 6.05
CA GLU A 276 -6.30 -9.54 5.00
C GLU A 276 -7.57 -9.12 4.25
N GLY A 277 -7.47 -9.05 2.92
CA GLY A 277 -8.58 -8.63 2.05
C GLY A 277 -8.65 -7.13 1.74
N ALA A 278 -7.83 -6.29 2.37
CA ALA A 278 -7.69 -4.87 2.00
C ALA A 278 -6.55 -4.65 0.99
N GLU A 279 -6.78 -3.82 -0.04
CA GLU A 279 -5.81 -3.53 -1.09
C GLU A 279 -4.69 -2.61 -0.61
N ASP A 280 -5.02 -1.65 0.26
CA ASP A 280 -4.08 -0.72 0.85
C ASP A 280 -4.42 -0.35 2.30
N SER A 281 -3.59 0.49 2.91
CA SER A 281 -3.78 0.95 4.28
C SER A 281 -5.05 1.78 4.48
N ASN A 282 -5.53 2.51 3.47
CA ASN A 282 -6.77 3.28 3.59
C ASN A 282 -7.97 2.34 3.68
N THR A 283 -8.04 1.34 2.81
CA THR A 283 -9.12 0.35 2.82
C THR A 283 -9.09 -0.49 4.11
N ALA A 284 -7.89 -0.81 4.61
CA ALA A 284 -7.73 -1.52 5.88
C ALA A 284 -8.28 -0.71 7.05
N ARG A 285 -7.95 0.59 7.12
CA ARG A 285 -8.47 1.50 8.15
C ARG A 285 -9.98 1.62 8.08
N GLU A 286 -10.55 1.77 6.88
CA GLU A 286 -12.00 1.84 6.67
C GLU A 286 -12.73 0.60 7.18
N TYR A 287 -12.22 -0.57 6.82
CA TYR A 287 -12.78 -1.83 7.26
C TYR A 287 -12.80 -1.94 8.80
N LEU A 288 -11.69 -1.60 9.46
CA LEU A 288 -11.57 -1.64 10.92
C LEU A 288 -12.48 -0.62 11.61
N GLU A 289 -12.59 0.60 11.06
CA GLU A 289 -13.52 1.62 11.55
C GLU A 289 -14.97 1.13 11.47
N GLN A 290 -15.38 0.58 10.33
CA GLN A 290 -16.72 0.02 10.13
C GLN A 290 -16.98 -1.18 11.06
N ALA A 291 -15.98 -2.05 11.25
CA ALA A 291 -16.10 -3.19 12.14
C ALA A 291 -16.30 -2.75 13.60
N LEU A 292 -15.62 -1.69 14.06
CA LEU A 292 -15.84 -1.13 15.39
C LEU A 292 -17.21 -0.46 15.49
N LEU A 293 -17.61 0.33 14.48
CA LEU A 293 -18.93 0.97 14.42
C LEU A 293 -20.04 -0.06 14.56
N ALA A 294 -19.94 -1.17 13.82
CA ALA A 294 -20.90 -2.27 13.82
C ALA A 294 -20.80 -3.21 15.03
N ASN A 295 -19.96 -2.91 16.04
CA ASN A 295 -19.70 -3.77 17.20
C ASN A 295 -19.21 -5.19 16.84
N LYS A 296 -18.63 -5.39 15.64
CA LYS A 296 -18.02 -6.67 15.22
C LYS A 296 -16.68 -6.92 15.92
N ILE A 297 -16.01 -5.84 16.34
CA ILE A 297 -14.78 -5.92 17.14
C ILE A 297 -15.01 -5.27 18.52
N LYS A 298 -14.41 -5.87 19.54
CA LYS A 298 -14.52 -5.40 20.92
C LYS A 298 -13.64 -4.18 21.17
N VAL A 299 -12.43 -4.19 20.60
CA VAL A 299 -11.42 -3.16 20.84
C VAL A 299 -10.68 -2.83 19.57
N LEU A 300 -10.47 -1.53 19.35
CA LEU A 300 -9.47 -1.06 18.40
C LEU A 300 -8.30 -0.46 19.17
N VAL A 301 -7.12 -1.02 18.98
CA VAL A 301 -5.87 -0.57 19.61
C VAL A 301 -5.18 0.38 18.64
N ALA A 302 -5.22 1.68 18.92
CA ALA A 302 -4.90 2.70 17.95
C ALA A 302 -3.76 3.62 18.39
N THR A 303 -2.97 4.10 17.43
CA THR A 303 -2.19 5.33 17.64
C THR A 303 -3.07 6.56 17.46
N THR A 304 -2.47 7.75 17.56
CA THR A 304 -3.15 9.02 17.25
C THR A 304 -3.73 9.09 15.82
N ALA A 305 -3.33 8.16 14.95
CA ALA A 305 -3.88 7.99 13.60
C ALA A 305 -5.39 7.71 13.58
N LEU A 306 -5.96 7.10 14.64
CA LEU A 306 -7.41 7.04 14.81
C LEU A 306 -7.91 8.42 15.24
N GLY A 307 -7.99 9.28 14.22
CA GLY A 307 -8.10 10.72 14.32
C GLY A 307 -9.45 11.20 14.83
N MET A 308 -9.55 12.52 15.07
CA MET A 308 -10.70 13.24 15.66
C MET A 308 -12.06 12.86 15.04
N GLY A 309 -12.04 12.44 13.77
CA GLY A 309 -13.18 12.08 12.95
C GLY A 309 -13.94 10.80 13.26
N PHE A 310 -13.35 9.86 14.01
CA PHE A 310 -14.06 8.63 14.35
C PHE A 310 -15.15 8.90 15.41
N ASP A 311 -16.41 8.74 15.01
CA ASP A 311 -17.58 9.03 15.83
C ASP A 311 -18.48 7.80 15.99
N LYS A 312 -18.23 7.03 17.06
CA LYS A 312 -19.09 5.92 17.47
C LYS A 312 -19.90 6.33 18.71
N PRO A 313 -21.25 6.28 18.66
CA PRO A 313 -22.10 6.83 19.72
C PRO A 313 -22.02 6.06 21.06
N ASP A 314 -21.76 4.76 21.02
CA ASP A 314 -21.88 3.84 22.15
C ASP A 314 -20.54 3.26 22.65
N LEU A 315 -19.43 4.00 22.48
CA LEU A 315 -18.13 3.61 23.07
C LEU A 315 -18.21 3.59 24.60
N GLY A 316 -18.05 2.42 25.20
CA GLY A 316 -18.12 2.22 26.66
C GLY A 316 -16.84 2.61 27.40
N PHE A 317 -15.69 2.55 26.72
CA PHE A 317 -14.42 2.92 27.32
C PHE A 317 -13.42 3.46 26.30
N VAL A 318 -12.53 4.32 26.81
CA VAL A 318 -11.28 4.71 26.15
C VAL A 318 -10.16 4.55 27.15
N ILE A 319 -9.18 3.71 26.84
CA ILE A 319 -8.02 3.47 27.70
C ILE A 319 -6.77 3.96 26.99
N HIS A 320 -5.96 4.78 27.65
CA HIS A 320 -4.61 5.10 27.22
C HIS A 320 -3.66 4.07 27.81
N TYR A 321 -3.09 3.20 26.98
CA TYR A 321 -2.08 2.23 27.40
C TYR A 321 -0.76 2.91 27.80
N GLN A 322 -0.49 4.08 27.21
CA GLN A 322 0.67 4.92 27.46
C GLN A 322 0.25 6.39 27.56
N MET A 323 1.02 7.16 28.30
CA MET A 323 0.79 8.58 28.54
C MET A 323 0.75 9.39 27.22
N PRO A 324 -0.31 10.15 26.92
CA PRO A 324 -0.38 11.00 25.73
C PRO A 324 0.60 12.19 25.80
N GLY A 325 0.92 12.79 24.65
CA GLY A 325 1.89 13.90 24.56
C GLY A 325 1.38 15.26 25.02
N SER A 326 0.06 15.42 25.15
CA SER A 326 -0.56 16.64 25.69
C SER A 326 -1.87 16.32 26.40
N ILE A 327 -2.18 17.12 27.43
CA ILE A 327 -3.42 16.98 28.19
C ILE A 327 -4.67 17.32 27.36
N VAL A 328 -4.50 18.23 26.40
CA VAL A 328 -5.55 18.61 25.45
C VAL A 328 -5.87 17.45 24.51
N GLY A 329 -4.84 16.76 23.98
CA GLY A 329 -5.02 15.56 23.17
C GLY A 329 -5.71 14.44 23.95
N TYR A 330 -5.34 14.24 25.21
CA TYR A 330 -6.01 13.29 26.10
C TYR A 330 -7.50 13.59 26.27
N TYR A 331 -7.88 14.84 26.57
CA TYR A 331 -9.28 15.23 26.70
C TYR A 331 -10.09 14.92 25.43
N GLN A 332 -9.51 15.18 24.26
CA GLN A 332 -10.16 14.91 22.99
C GLN A 332 -10.40 13.42 22.75
N GLN A 333 -9.37 12.61 23.02
CA GLN A 333 -9.39 11.16 22.80
C GLN A 333 -10.34 10.46 23.77
N VAL A 334 -10.28 10.78 25.06
CA VAL A 334 -11.19 10.24 26.08
C VAL A 334 -12.62 10.75 25.87
N GLY A 335 -12.75 11.95 25.28
CA GLY A 335 -13.99 12.55 24.78
C GLY A 335 -14.73 11.75 23.72
N ARG A 336 -14.20 10.61 23.25
CA ARG A 336 -14.91 9.69 22.34
C ARG A 336 -15.86 8.75 23.06
N ALA A 337 -15.56 8.38 24.30
CA ALA A 337 -16.42 7.48 25.07
C ALA A 337 -17.74 8.17 25.46
N GLY A 338 -18.83 7.44 25.69
CA GLY A 338 -20.00 8.00 26.36
C GLY A 338 -20.76 9.09 25.57
N ARG A 339 -20.80 9.04 24.23
CA ARG A 339 -21.49 10.07 23.43
C ARG A 339 -23.01 9.99 23.49
N ALA A 340 -23.56 8.78 23.43
CA ALA A 340 -25.00 8.50 23.46
C ALA A 340 -25.37 7.43 24.51
N ILE A 341 -24.51 7.21 25.50
CA ILE A 341 -24.74 6.29 26.62
C ILE A 341 -24.51 7.02 27.94
N ASP A 342 -25.20 6.57 28.98
CA ASP A 342 -25.25 7.25 30.28
C ASP A 342 -23.97 7.08 31.10
N SER A 343 -23.16 6.07 30.79
CA SER A 343 -21.92 5.79 31.50
C SER A 343 -20.85 5.24 30.57
N ALA A 344 -19.65 5.82 30.67
CA ALA A 344 -18.44 5.38 30.01
C ALA A 344 -17.22 5.73 30.85
N VAL A 345 -16.12 5.00 30.65
CA VAL A 345 -14.91 5.16 31.45
C VAL A 345 -13.72 5.58 30.59
N GLY A 346 -12.98 6.58 31.06
CA GLY A 346 -11.72 7.03 30.53
C GLY A 346 -10.57 6.73 31.48
N ILE A 347 -9.61 5.90 31.07
CA ILE A 347 -8.51 5.47 31.95
C ILE A 347 -7.18 5.80 31.30
N LEU A 348 -6.29 6.43 32.05
CA LEU A 348 -4.91 6.67 31.63
C LEU A 348 -3.96 5.75 32.41
N LEU A 349 -3.29 4.83 31.71
CA LEU A 349 -2.21 4.02 32.26
C LEU A 349 -0.88 4.74 32.05
N CYS A 350 -0.04 4.74 33.07
CA CYS A 350 1.30 5.30 33.03
C CYS A 350 2.35 4.19 33.04
N GLY A 351 3.16 4.13 31.98
CA GLY A 351 4.27 3.18 31.85
C GLY A 351 5.63 3.80 32.14
N GLY A 352 6.58 2.96 32.56
CA GLY A 352 7.95 3.40 32.84
C GLY A 352 8.71 3.89 31.60
N GLU A 353 8.34 3.41 30.41
CA GLU A 353 8.98 3.78 29.15
C GLU A 353 8.46 5.09 28.52
N ASP A 354 7.29 5.57 28.96
CA ASP A 354 6.56 6.66 28.30
C ASP A 354 7.42 7.93 28.17
N ARG A 355 8.18 8.26 29.21
CA ARG A 355 9.09 9.42 29.24
C ARG A 355 10.17 9.35 28.17
N ALA A 356 10.77 8.17 27.98
CA ALA A 356 11.83 7.97 27.00
C ALA A 356 11.27 8.09 25.57
N ILE A 357 10.06 7.57 25.32
CA ILE A 357 9.37 7.70 24.03
C ILE A 357 9.09 9.18 23.73
N HIS A 358 8.56 9.94 24.69
CA HIS A 358 8.29 11.37 24.52
C HIS A 358 9.56 12.20 24.35
N GLN A 359 10.64 11.86 25.06
CA GLN A 359 11.94 12.49 24.88
C GLN A 359 12.44 12.28 23.45
N PHE A 360 12.37 11.05 22.94
CA PHE A 360 12.76 10.73 21.56
C PHE A 360 11.94 11.51 20.52
N PHE A 361 10.62 11.61 20.70
CA PHE A 361 9.76 12.41 19.81
C PHE A 361 10.05 13.91 19.86
N ARG A 362 10.45 14.43 21.03
CA ARG A 362 10.85 15.83 21.21
C ARG A 362 12.17 16.13 20.50
N GLU A 363 13.18 15.30 20.72
CA GLU A 363 14.51 15.45 20.10
C GLU A 363 14.45 15.27 18.58
N SER A 364 13.58 14.39 18.08
CA SER A 364 13.38 14.16 16.65
C SER A 364 12.42 15.17 15.98
N ALA A 365 11.85 16.11 16.75
CA ALA A 365 10.80 17.02 16.30
C ALA A 365 11.25 18.02 15.24
N PHE A 366 12.50 18.50 15.35
CA PHE A 366 13.12 19.40 14.39
C PHE A 366 14.42 18.76 13.89
N PRO A 367 14.75 18.91 12.60
CA PRO A 367 16.09 18.57 12.12
C PRO A 367 17.11 19.38 12.91
N ALA A 368 18.23 18.76 13.28
CA ALA A 368 19.31 19.48 13.95
C ALA A 368 19.93 20.49 12.98
N GLU A 369 20.37 21.64 13.49
CA GLU A 369 20.89 22.72 12.65
C GLU A 369 22.07 22.28 11.79
N ALA A 370 22.96 21.45 12.34
CA ALA A 370 24.07 20.85 11.61
C ALA A 370 23.60 20.04 10.38
N GLN A 371 22.47 19.34 10.48
CA GLN A 371 21.89 18.58 9.37
C GLN A 371 21.34 19.50 8.27
N ILE A 372 20.75 20.63 8.67
CA ILE A 372 20.26 21.63 7.74
C ILE A 372 21.43 22.24 6.96
N HIS A 373 22.47 22.68 7.66
CA HIS A 373 23.67 23.24 7.03
C HIS A 373 24.38 22.21 6.14
N GLU A 374 24.47 20.95 6.56
CA GLU A 374 25.01 19.87 5.73
C GLU A 374 24.25 19.72 4.39
N ILE A 375 22.92 19.72 4.44
CA ILE A 375 22.09 19.66 3.22
C ILE A 375 22.29 20.91 2.35
N LEU A 376 22.31 22.10 2.95
CA LEU A 376 22.48 23.35 2.21
C LEU A 376 23.86 23.45 1.55
N ASN A 377 24.92 22.98 2.22
CA ASN A 377 26.27 22.91 1.67
C ASN A 377 26.33 21.97 0.47
N VAL A 378 25.80 20.75 0.62
CA VAL A 378 25.74 19.77 -0.48
C VAL A 378 24.94 20.30 -1.69
N LEU A 379 23.85 21.03 -1.45
CA LEU A 379 23.07 21.68 -2.52
C LEU A 379 23.77 22.90 -3.14
N SER A 380 24.71 23.53 -2.43
CA SER A 380 25.49 24.65 -2.96
C SER A 380 26.62 24.18 -3.90
N GLU A 381 27.16 22.99 -3.66
CA GLU A 381 28.24 22.39 -4.44
C GLU A 381 27.75 21.67 -5.71
N ASN A 382 26.43 21.50 -5.88
CA ASN A 382 25.84 20.71 -6.96
C ASN A 382 24.67 21.47 -7.61
N ASP A 383 24.58 21.46 -8.94
CA ASP A 383 23.46 22.07 -9.69
C ASP A 383 22.21 21.15 -9.71
N GLY A 384 21.64 20.95 -8.53
CA GLY A 384 20.43 20.17 -8.34
C GLY A 384 20.68 18.71 -7.98
N LEU A 385 20.03 18.24 -6.92
CA LEU A 385 20.12 16.85 -6.48
C LEU A 385 18.74 16.22 -6.27
N THR A 386 18.64 14.92 -6.55
CA THR A 386 17.51 14.11 -6.07
C THR A 386 17.67 13.84 -4.58
N LEU A 387 16.60 13.45 -3.88
CA LEU A 387 16.67 13.04 -2.47
C LEU A 387 17.72 11.93 -2.23
N ARG A 388 17.83 10.96 -3.14
CA ARG A 388 18.87 9.91 -3.08
C ARG A 388 20.27 10.46 -3.36
N GLY A 389 20.39 11.49 -4.19
CA GLY A 389 21.67 12.16 -4.45
C GLY A 389 22.20 12.90 -3.22
N ILE A 390 21.29 13.50 -2.43
CA ILE A 390 21.60 14.11 -1.12
C ILE A 390 21.96 13.01 -0.11
N GLU A 391 21.18 11.93 -0.04
CA GLU A 391 21.43 10.77 0.83
C GLU A 391 22.80 10.10 0.58
N GLN A 392 23.30 10.08 -0.66
CA GLN A 392 24.64 9.53 -0.95
C GLN A 392 25.80 10.44 -0.49
N ARG A 393 25.55 11.74 -0.36
CA ARG A 393 26.56 12.76 -0.02
C ARG A 393 26.48 13.21 1.43
N THR A 394 25.41 12.85 2.12
CA THR A 394 25.15 13.18 3.52
C THR A 394 24.92 11.89 4.28
N ASN A 395 25.41 11.77 5.49
CA ASN A 395 25.11 10.60 6.33
C ASN A 395 23.81 10.82 7.11
N LEU A 396 22.74 11.20 6.38
CA LEU A 396 21.41 11.50 6.91
C LEU A 396 20.39 10.48 6.41
N ARG A 397 19.36 10.19 7.23
CA ARG A 397 18.24 9.32 6.82
C ARG A 397 17.39 10.04 5.78
N TYR A 398 16.81 9.29 4.84
CA TYR A 398 15.86 9.82 3.86
C TYR A 398 14.77 10.71 4.49
N GLY A 399 14.15 10.26 5.57
CA GLY A 399 13.10 11.03 6.28
C GLY A 399 13.62 12.29 6.98
N GLN A 400 14.89 12.32 7.41
CA GLN A 400 15.51 13.55 7.96
C GLN A 400 15.72 14.58 6.86
N ILE A 401 16.21 14.15 5.69
CA ILE A 401 16.39 15.01 4.51
C ILE A 401 15.04 15.57 4.06
N GLU A 402 14.03 14.73 3.92
CA GLU A 402 12.68 15.17 3.53
C GLU A 402 12.10 16.19 4.52
N LYS A 403 12.27 15.95 5.82
CA LYS A 403 11.80 16.84 6.87
C LYS A 403 12.53 18.19 6.88
N ALA A 404 13.85 18.19 6.71
CA ALA A 404 14.66 19.40 6.61
C ALA A 404 14.28 20.22 5.38
N LEU A 405 14.12 19.59 4.21
CA LEU A 405 13.72 20.28 2.99
C LEU A 405 12.30 20.86 3.11
N LYS A 406 11.34 20.14 3.72
CA LYS A 406 10.00 20.69 3.99
C LYS A 406 10.03 21.92 4.89
N LEU A 407 10.88 21.93 5.93
CA LEU A 407 11.07 23.10 6.79
C LEU A 407 11.64 24.27 5.97
N LEU A 408 12.70 24.02 5.21
CA LEU A 408 13.36 25.02 4.36
C LEU A 408 12.42 25.60 3.29
N VAL A 409 11.53 24.80 2.70
CA VAL A 409 10.51 25.29 1.74
C VAL A 409 9.47 26.19 2.39
N ALA A 410 9.16 25.98 3.67
CA ALA A 410 8.16 26.76 4.39
C ALA A 410 8.66 28.15 4.84
N GLU A 411 9.97 28.39 4.81
CA GLU A 411 10.56 29.70 5.09
C GLU A 411 10.23 30.70 3.98
N ASN A 412 10.05 31.97 4.36
CA ASN A 412 9.76 33.05 3.43
C ASN A 412 10.73 34.23 3.63
N PRO A 413 11.68 34.47 2.71
CA PRO A 413 11.88 33.78 1.43
C PRO A 413 12.57 32.41 1.59
N SER A 414 12.32 31.47 0.67
CA SER A 414 12.79 30.09 0.83
C SER A 414 14.27 29.89 0.44
N PRO A 415 15.10 29.26 1.31
CA PRO A 415 16.48 28.85 1.03
C PRO A 415 16.64 27.75 -0.04
N VAL A 416 15.58 27.02 -0.40
CA VAL A 416 15.65 25.91 -1.36
C VAL A 416 14.45 25.91 -2.28
N VAL A 417 14.60 25.36 -3.48
CA VAL A 417 13.50 25.21 -4.43
C VAL A 417 13.51 23.81 -5.02
N TYR A 418 12.32 23.29 -5.33
CA TYR A 418 12.15 22.02 -6.04
C TYR A 418 11.68 22.30 -7.47
N THR A 419 12.57 22.15 -8.44
CA THR A 419 12.32 22.38 -9.88
C THR A 419 12.87 21.23 -10.71
N GLU A 420 12.19 20.85 -11.78
CA GLU A 420 12.64 19.78 -12.70
C GLU A 420 12.97 18.45 -12.02
N LYS A 421 12.28 18.15 -10.91
CA LYS A 421 12.51 16.97 -10.05
C LYS A 421 13.83 16.97 -9.27
N LEU A 422 14.48 18.12 -9.16
CA LEU A 422 15.72 18.32 -8.42
C LEU A 422 15.54 19.39 -7.34
N TRP A 423 16.19 19.19 -6.20
CA TRP A 423 16.33 20.18 -5.14
C TRP A 423 17.52 21.07 -5.45
N ARG A 424 17.32 22.39 -5.43
CA ARG A 424 18.36 23.38 -5.70
C ARG A 424 18.42 24.42 -4.58
N ARG A 425 19.63 24.95 -4.37
CA ARG A 425 19.89 26.05 -3.42
C ARG A 425 19.49 27.38 -4.04
N THR A 426 18.85 28.25 -3.27
CA THR A 426 18.61 29.66 -3.65
C THR A 426 19.70 30.57 -3.06
N ILE A 427 19.74 31.84 -3.49
CA ILE A 427 20.66 32.85 -2.93
C ILE A 427 20.32 33.27 -1.49
N VAL A 428 19.21 32.79 -0.94
CA VAL A 428 18.72 33.16 0.38
C VAL A 428 19.50 32.42 1.48
N SER A 429 20.10 33.17 2.40
CA SER A 429 20.72 32.60 3.59
C SER A 429 19.65 32.06 4.54
N PHE A 430 19.89 30.86 5.08
CA PHE A 430 19.04 30.30 6.13
C PHE A 430 19.59 30.75 7.48
N SER A 431 18.73 31.34 8.31
CA SER A 431 19.00 31.65 9.72
C SER A 431 17.92 31.00 10.55
N PRO A 432 18.25 30.07 11.46
CA PRO A 432 17.22 29.43 12.28
C PRO A 432 16.59 30.44 13.24
N ASP A 433 15.27 30.45 13.31
CA ASP A 433 14.52 31.15 14.35
C ASP A 433 14.63 30.35 15.67
N HIS A 434 15.75 30.56 16.36
CA HIS A 434 16.08 29.91 17.62
C HIS A 434 15.03 30.20 18.70
N GLU A 435 14.45 31.41 18.69
CA GLU A 435 13.42 31.78 19.65
C GLU A 435 12.17 30.93 19.44
N ARG A 436 11.68 30.82 18.19
CA ARG A 436 10.52 30.00 17.85
C ARG A 436 10.74 28.51 18.14
N ILE A 437 11.91 27.95 17.79
CA ILE A 437 12.21 26.54 18.05
C ILE A 437 12.27 26.26 19.55
N ASN A 438 12.99 27.08 20.32
CA ASN A 438 13.08 26.94 21.77
C ASN A 438 11.70 27.09 22.43
N HIS A 439 10.90 28.02 21.93
CA HIS A 439 9.54 28.24 22.40
C HIS A 439 8.68 26.97 22.23
N LEU A 440 8.63 26.39 21.03
CA LEU A 440 7.87 25.18 20.74
C LEU A 440 8.37 23.96 21.55
N MET A 441 9.69 23.85 21.76
CA MET A 441 10.28 22.79 22.59
C MET A 441 9.88 22.92 24.07
N ASN A 442 9.93 24.13 24.61
CA ASN A 442 9.49 24.42 25.98
C ASN A 442 7.99 24.16 26.15
N GLN A 443 7.18 24.51 25.16
CA GLN A 443 5.74 24.24 25.17
C GLN A 443 5.46 22.73 25.26
N ARG A 444 6.08 21.89 24.41
CA ARG A 444 5.90 20.42 24.48
C ARG A 444 6.36 19.84 25.81
N LYS A 445 7.37 20.43 26.43
CA LYS A 445 7.81 20.04 27.78
C LYS A 445 6.75 20.38 28.83
N SER A 446 6.16 21.58 28.73
CA SER A 446 5.06 22.00 29.60
C SER A 446 3.83 21.10 29.44
N GLU A 447 3.43 20.80 28.20
CA GLU A 447 2.26 19.96 27.93
C GLU A 447 2.43 18.54 28.47
N LEU A 448 3.64 17.99 28.42
CA LEU A 448 3.94 16.69 29.03
C LEU A 448 3.87 16.76 30.56
N ALA A 449 4.39 17.83 31.16
CA ALA A 449 4.33 18.05 32.61
C ALA A 449 2.89 18.18 33.12
N ASP A 450 1.97 18.73 32.32
CA ASP A 450 0.55 18.78 32.65
C ASP A 450 -0.08 17.37 32.70
N VAL A 451 0.32 16.47 31.79
CA VAL A 451 -0.15 15.08 31.81
C VAL A 451 0.41 14.33 33.02
N GLU A 452 1.68 14.53 33.37
CA GLU A 452 2.27 13.95 34.58
C GLU A 452 1.56 14.45 35.84
N SER A 453 1.26 15.75 35.90
CA SER A 453 0.49 16.35 36.99
C SER A 453 -0.92 15.76 37.09
N TYR A 454 -1.57 15.50 35.95
CA TYR A 454 -2.89 14.87 35.90
C TYR A 454 -2.90 13.42 36.43
N ILE A 455 -1.82 12.66 36.20
CA ILE A 455 -1.70 11.28 36.70
C ILE A 455 -1.71 11.28 38.24
N THR A 456 -0.92 12.15 38.85
CA THR A 456 -0.73 12.17 40.31
C THR A 456 -1.70 13.07 41.07
N THR A 457 -2.58 13.81 40.36
CA THR A 457 -3.44 14.80 41.01
C THR A 457 -4.47 14.15 41.94
N LYS A 458 -4.63 14.75 43.13
CA LYS A 458 -5.71 14.43 44.09
C LYS A 458 -6.97 15.24 43.84
N GLU A 459 -6.90 16.24 42.95
CA GLU A 459 -8.07 17.04 42.59
C GLU A 459 -9.01 16.26 41.66
N CYS A 460 -10.24 16.76 41.49
CA CYS A 460 -11.19 16.17 40.55
C CYS A 460 -10.58 16.12 39.14
N LYS A 461 -10.47 14.93 38.55
CA LYS A 461 -9.84 14.74 37.23
C LYS A 461 -10.54 15.53 36.12
N MET A 462 -11.88 15.58 36.10
CA MET A 462 -12.60 16.40 35.11
C MET A 462 -12.37 17.91 35.34
N GLN A 463 -12.27 18.34 36.59
CA GLN A 463 -11.97 19.73 36.92
C GLN A 463 -10.56 20.12 36.45
N PHE A 464 -9.58 19.23 36.61
CA PHE A 464 -8.24 19.41 36.05
C PHE A 464 -8.31 19.69 34.54
N LEU A 465 -9.00 18.82 33.78
CA LEU A 465 -9.08 18.95 32.31
C LEU A 465 -9.78 20.24 31.88
N ARG A 466 -10.85 20.63 32.59
CA ARG A 466 -11.57 21.89 32.33
C ARG A 466 -10.69 23.11 32.57
N ARG A 467 -9.91 23.12 33.66
CA ARG A 467 -8.92 24.17 33.94
C ARG A 467 -7.83 24.22 32.87
N ALA A 468 -7.31 23.07 32.43
CA ALA A 468 -6.31 23.00 31.35
C ALA A 468 -6.83 23.53 30.00
N LEU A 469 -8.16 23.60 29.82
CA LEU A 469 -8.82 24.15 28.63
C LEU A 469 -9.39 25.57 28.87
N ASP A 470 -8.99 26.22 29.96
CA ASP A 470 -9.42 27.56 30.38
C ASP A 470 -10.94 27.71 30.57
N GLU A 471 -11.63 26.63 30.98
CA GLU A 471 -13.02 26.73 31.43
C GLU A 471 -13.04 27.16 32.92
N PRO A 472 -13.68 28.30 33.27
CA PRO A 472 -13.60 28.90 34.61
C PRO A 472 -14.37 28.16 35.72
N SER A 473 -14.76 26.90 35.52
CA SER A 473 -15.64 26.18 36.45
C SER A 473 -14.91 25.53 37.63
N ALA A 474 -15.45 25.73 38.84
CA ALA A 474 -14.99 25.13 40.09
C ALA A 474 -15.70 23.82 40.50
N GLU A 475 -16.66 23.31 39.72
CA GLU A 475 -17.46 22.16 40.14
C GLU A 475 -16.75 20.80 39.97
N ARG A 476 -16.80 19.98 41.03
CA ARG A 476 -16.31 18.60 41.02
C ARG A 476 -17.31 17.70 40.30
N CYS A 477 -16.82 16.71 39.56
CA CYS A 477 -17.69 15.82 38.77
C CYS A 477 -18.38 14.69 39.57
N GLY A 478 -18.00 14.47 40.83
CA GLY A 478 -18.60 13.46 41.70
C GLY A 478 -18.28 11.99 41.40
N LYS A 479 -17.63 11.68 40.27
CA LYS A 479 -17.55 10.29 39.73
C LYS A 479 -16.17 9.84 39.22
N CYS A 480 -15.17 10.72 39.22
CA CYS A 480 -13.79 10.31 38.91
C CYS A 480 -13.14 9.66 40.13
N SER A 481 -12.05 8.91 39.93
CA SER A 481 -11.35 8.25 41.05
C SER A 481 -10.94 9.21 42.17
N SER A 482 -10.49 10.43 41.84
CA SER A 482 -10.17 11.46 42.84
C SER A 482 -11.40 12.04 43.57
N CYS A 483 -12.60 11.96 42.97
CA CYS A 483 -13.84 12.32 43.67
C CYS A 483 -14.30 11.18 44.59
N LEU A 484 -14.17 9.94 44.13
CA LEU A 484 -14.61 8.75 44.83
C LEU A 484 -13.59 8.27 45.88
N GLN A 485 -12.35 8.76 45.84
CA GLN A 485 -11.23 8.35 46.69
C GLN A 485 -10.84 6.86 46.56
N HIS A 486 -11.18 6.24 45.43
CA HIS A 486 -10.76 4.89 45.07
C HIS A 486 -10.65 4.75 43.54
N PRO A 487 -9.87 3.79 43.02
CA PRO A 487 -9.82 3.47 41.59
C PRO A 487 -11.21 3.10 41.03
N LEU A 488 -11.49 3.47 39.79
CA LEU A 488 -12.74 3.10 39.10
C LEU A 488 -12.82 1.62 38.75
N LEU A 489 -11.66 1.00 38.51
CA LEU A 489 -11.48 -0.43 38.29
C LEU A 489 -10.37 -0.91 39.20
N SER A 490 -10.44 -2.18 39.64
CA SER A 490 -9.38 -2.74 40.49
C SER A 490 -8.02 -2.68 39.76
N PRO A 491 -6.95 -2.20 40.43
CA PRO A 491 -5.60 -2.29 39.92
C PRO A 491 -5.01 -3.69 40.08
N ASP A 492 -5.70 -4.60 40.77
CA ASP A 492 -5.22 -5.97 41.01
C ASP A 492 -5.12 -6.76 39.70
N ILE A 493 -4.04 -7.52 39.57
CA ILE A 493 -3.72 -8.28 38.37
C ILE A 493 -3.67 -9.77 38.75
N ASP A 494 -4.37 -10.59 37.98
CA ASP A 494 -4.28 -12.04 38.13
C ASP A 494 -2.83 -12.52 37.90
N SER A 495 -2.30 -13.28 38.85
CA SER A 495 -0.92 -13.75 38.82
C SER A 495 -0.64 -14.67 37.61
N GLY A 496 -1.64 -15.44 37.17
CA GLY A 496 -1.54 -16.30 35.99
C GLY A 496 -1.44 -15.48 34.70
N LEU A 497 -2.30 -14.48 34.53
CA LEU A 497 -2.24 -13.55 33.39
C LEU A 497 -0.95 -12.73 33.40
N LEU A 498 -0.46 -12.30 34.56
CA LEU A 498 0.83 -11.60 34.66
C LEU A 498 1.98 -12.51 34.20
N HIS A 499 2.00 -13.76 34.63
CA HIS A 499 3.01 -14.73 34.19
C HIS A 499 2.92 -14.97 32.67
N ALA A 500 1.72 -15.19 32.15
CA ALA A 500 1.49 -15.37 30.71
C ALA A 500 1.88 -14.13 29.90
N ALA A 501 1.63 -12.92 30.40
CA ALA A 501 2.04 -11.68 29.74
C ALA A 501 3.56 -11.53 29.69
N ASN A 502 4.27 -11.88 30.78
CA ASN A 502 5.72 -11.89 30.80
C ASN A 502 6.30 -12.88 29.79
N LEU A 503 5.75 -14.10 29.72
CA LEU A 503 6.15 -15.11 28.73
C LEU A 503 5.86 -14.63 27.29
N PHE A 504 4.69 -14.03 27.05
CA PHE A 504 4.32 -13.50 25.74
C PHE A 504 5.30 -12.43 25.26
N ILE A 505 5.70 -11.49 26.12
CA ILE A 505 6.71 -10.48 25.78
C ILE A 505 8.07 -11.15 25.52
N LYS A 506 8.48 -12.12 26.34
CA LYS A 506 9.73 -12.88 26.15
C LYS A 506 9.73 -13.73 24.86
N HIS A 507 8.57 -14.16 24.38
CA HIS A 507 8.40 -14.94 23.15
C HIS A 507 8.07 -14.08 21.93
N ALA A 508 8.11 -12.75 22.04
CA ALA A 508 7.88 -11.83 20.92
C ALA A 508 9.13 -11.70 20.01
N ASP A 509 9.68 -12.84 19.57
CA ASP A 509 10.78 -12.86 18.61
C ASP A 509 10.35 -12.28 17.26
N LEU A 510 11.33 -11.77 16.51
CA LEU A 510 11.08 -11.04 15.27
C LEU A 510 11.75 -11.73 14.09
N PRO A 511 11.09 -11.78 12.92
CA PRO A 511 11.74 -12.23 11.69
C PRO A 511 12.88 -11.27 11.34
N LEU A 512 14.07 -11.82 11.10
CA LEU A 512 15.22 -11.08 10.61
C LEU A 512 15.37 -11.29 9.11
N ASN A 513 14.99 -10.29 8.33
CA ASN A 513 15.17 -10.31 6.90
C ASN A 513 16.49 -9.61 6.54
N LEU A 514 17.37 -10.35 5.85
CA LEU A 514 18.62 -9.78 5.33
C LEU A 514 18.35 -8.90 4.11
N ASN A 515 19.25 -7.93 3.88
CA ASN A 515 19.10 -7.02 2.76
C ASN A 515 19.40 -7.73 1.45
N LYS A 516 18.63 -7.39 0.41
CA LYS A 516 18.80 -7.97 -0.92
C LYS A 516 19.28 -6.98 -1.94
N GLN A 517 19.07 -5.69 -1.72
CA GLN A 517 19.38 -4.64 -2.69
C GLN A 517 20.46 -3.71 -2.16
N VAL A 518 21.60 -3.75 -2.83
CA VAL A 518 22.79 -2.93 -2.60
C VAL A 518 22.57 -1.51 -3.12
N ALA A 519 23.13 -0.52 -2.41
CA ALA A 519 23.19 0.84 -2.91
C ALA A 519 24.17 0.94 -4.10
N SER A 520 23.74 1.56 -5.20
CA SER A 520 24.57 1.73 -6.38
C SER A 520 25.90 2.41 -6.04
N GLY A 521 27.01 1.77 -6.42
CA GLY A 521 28.37 2.30 -6.22
C GLY A 521 28.92 2.16 -4.79
N ALA A 522 28.26 1.44 -3.88
CA ALA A 522 28.70 1.35 -2.49
C ALA A 522 29.69 0.20 -2.20
N PHE A 523 29.61 -0.95 -2.88
CA PHE A 523 30.56 -2.06 -2.73
C PHE A 523 31.52 -2.11 -3.92
N THR A 524 32.66 -1.44 -3.77
CA THR A 524 33.73 -1.37 -4.77
C THR A 524 34.72 -2.53 -4.69
N GLN A 525 35.02 -3.03 -3.49
CA GLN A 525 35.96 -4.14 -3.24
C GLN A 525 35.27 -5.49 -3.41
N TYR A 526 34.12 -5.69 -2.76
CA TYR A 526 33.34 -6.92 -2.94
C TYR A 526 32.62 -6.99 -4.29
N GLY A 527 32.48 -5.85 -4.98
CA GLY A 527 31.87 -5.77 -6.31
C GLY A 527 30.36 -6.02 -6.35
N PHE A 528 29.68 -6.06 -5.21
CA PHE A 528 28.23 -6.27 -5.17
C PHE A 528 27.47 -5.12 -5.86
N LYS A 529 26.54 -5.45 -6.75
CA LYS A 529 25.74 -4.46 -7.51
C LYS A 529 24.27 -4.87 -7.55
N GLY A 530 23.38 -3.88 -7.53
CA GLY A 530 21.95 -4.10 -7.71
C GLY A 530 21.34 -5.02 -6.64
N ASN A 531 20.68 -6.09 -7.07
CA ASN A 531 20.21 -7.12 -6.15
C ASN A 531 21.29 -8.20 -6.00
N LEU A 532 21.56 -8.62 -4.76
CA LEU A 532 22.43 -9.77 -4.49
C LEU A 532 21.90 -11.00 -5.24
N PRO A 533 22.75 -11.75 -5.96
CA PRO A 533 22.36 -13.01 -6.59
C PRO A 533 21.66 -13.94 -5.60
N ALA A 534 20.69 -14.74 -6.05
CA ALA A 534 19.92 -15.62 -5.15
C ALA A 534 20.81 -16.58 -4.34
N GLY A 535 21.97 -16.95 -4.89
CA GLY A 535 22.97 -17.79 -4.23
C GLY A 535 23.81 -17.12 -3.14
N LEU A 536 23.71 -15.81 -2.98
CA LEU A 536 24.35 -15.00 -1.93
C LEU A 536 23.30 -14.37 -1.00
N GLN A 537 22.02 -14.72 -1.15
CA GLN A 537 20.95 -14.23 -0.29
C GLN A 537 20.72 -15.22 0.86
N GLY A 538 20.99 -14.79 2.09
CA GLY A 538 20.66 -15.58 3.26
C GLY A 538 19.16 -15.75 3.49
N SER A 539 18.84 -16.81 4.22
CA SER A 539 17.47 -17.12 4.66
C SER A 539 16.98 -16.14 5.73
N THR A 540 15.67 -16.07 5.95
CA THR A 540 15.10 -15.26 7.04
C THR A 540 15.49 -15.85 8.39
N GLY A 541 16.27 -15.08 9.16
CA GLY A 541 16.68 -15.42 10.52
C GLY A 541 15.65 -15.05 11.59
N ARG A 542 16.09 -15.05 12.85
CA ARG A 542 15.31 -14.57 14.00
C ARG A 542 16.11 -13.66 14.92
N ILE A 543 15.40 -12.72 15.53
CA ILE A 543 15.88 -11.84 16.60
C ILE A 543 15.17 -12.21 17.89
N LEU A 544 15.92 -12.49 18.96
CA LEU A 544 15.37 -12.87 20.27
C LEU A 544 14.55 -11.74 20.90
N SER A 545 15.05 -10.50 20.86
CA SER A 545 14.41 -9.33 21.47
C SER A 545 14.88 -8.03 20.86
N ARG A 546 14.11 -6.94 21.02
CA ARG A 546 14.59 -5.60 20.68
C ARG A 546 15.42 -5.01 21.81
N TRP A 547 16.38 -4.16 21.45
CA TRP A 547 17.23 -3.48 22.41
C TRP A 547 16.44 -2.73 23.49
N GLY A 548 16.67 -3.06 24.76
CA GLY A 548 16.06 -2.38 25.90
C GLY A 548 14.57 -2.63 26.12
N ASP A 549 13.95 -3.58 25.42
CA ASP A 549 12.55 -3.94 25.67
C ASP A 549 12.35 -4.74 26.98
N SER A 550 11.09 -4.83 27.38
CA SER A 550 10.61 -5.46 28.63
C SER A 550 10.73 -6.99 28.66
N GLY A 551 11.13 -7.62 27.56
CA GLY A 551 11.41 -9.05 27.48
C GLY A 551 12.89 -9.32 27.79
N TRP A 552 13.61 -9.89 26.82
CA TRP A 552 15.04 -10.11 26.94
C TRP A 552 15.87 -8.83 26.71
N GLY A 553 15.29 -7.76 26.17
CA GLY A 553 16.01 -6.59 25.71
C GLY A 553 16.80 -5.83 26.78
N LYS A 554 16.22 -5.62 27.97
CA LYS A 554 16.92 -5.01 29.12
C LYS A 554 18.12 -5.86 29.56
N GLN A 555 17.94 -7.18 29.63
CA GLN A 555 18.98 -8.13 30.03
C GLN A 555 20.11 -8.18 28.99
N VAL A 556 19.79 -8.32 27.71
CA VAL A 556 20.76 -8.25 26.60
C VAL A 556 21.58 -6.96 26.65
N ALA A 557 20.92 -5.81 26.88
CA ALA A 557 21.60 -4.52 26.95
C ALA A 557 22.54 -4.39 28.15
N GLN A 558 22.19 -4.95 29.30
CA GLN A 558 23.03 -4.99 30.49
C GLN A 558 24.21 -5.94 30.31
N GLU A 559 23.95 -7.16 29.86
CA GLU A 559 24.94 -8.22 29.71
C GLU A 559 25.98 -7.92 28.62
N LYS A 560 25.57 -7.24 27.55
CA LYS A 560 26.50 -6.70 26.55
C LYS A 560 27.47 -5.67 27.14
N LYS A 561 27.02 -4.85 28.10
CA LYS A 561 27.90 -3.88 28.80
C LYS A 561 28.88 -4.57 29.76
N THR A 562 28.46 -5.68 30.38
CA THR A 562 29.33 -6.46 31.27
C THR A 562 30.27 -7.40 30.52
N GLY A 563 30.11 -7.54 29.19
CA GLY A 563 31.03 -8.28 28.32
C GLY A 563 30.79 -9.78 28.24
N ARG A 564 29.64 -10.29 28.72
CA ARG A 564 29.28 -11.72 28.62
C ARG A 564 27.76 -11.90 28.71
N PHE A 565 27.20 -12.67 27.78
CA PHE A 565 25.80 -13.10 27.81
C PHE A 565 25.59 -14.33 28.72
N SER A 566 24.51 -14.38 29.47
CA SER A 566 24.18 -15.44 30.43
C SER A 566 23.76 -16.75 29.75
N ASP A 567 23.76 -17.85 30.50
CA ASP A 567 23.23 -19.13 30.01
C ASP A 567 21.71 -19.12 29.85
N GLU A 568 21.01 -18.21 30.55
CA GLU A 568 19.57 -18.01 30.37
C GLU A 568 19.25 -17.51 28.95
N LEU A 569 20.05 -16.56 28.42
CA LEU A 569 19.90 -16.10 27.03
C LEU A 569 20.27 -17.19 26.01
N VAL A 570 21.25 -18.03 26.32
CA VAL A 570 21.61 -19.18 25.47
C VAL A 570 20.44 -20.16 25.41
N GLU A 571 19.82 -20.48 26.54
CA GLU A 571 18.67 -21.37 26.61
C GLU A 571 17.47 -20.78 25.86
N ALA A 572 17.20 -19.48 26.03
CA ALA A 572 16.14 -18.77 25.32
C ALA A 572 16.35 -18.78 23.79
N CYS A 573 17.59 -18.60 23.31
CA CYS A 573 17.91 -18.71 21.89
C CYS A 573 17.80 -20.16 21.39
N ALA A 574 18.23 -21.15 22.17
CA ALA A 574 18.13 -22.57 21.78
C ALA A 574 16.66 -23.03 21.69
N GLU A 575 15.82 -22.62 22.64
CA GLU A 575 14.37 -22.80 22.61
C GLU A 575 13.76 -22.12 21.39
N MET A 576 14.11 -20.86 21.14
CA MET A 576 13.63 -20.12 19.96
C MET A 576 13.91 -20.87 18.67
N VAL A 577 15.14 -21.34 18.48
CA VAL A 577 15.55 -22.06 17.26
C VAL A 577 14.77 -23.36 17.09
N ARG A 578 14.63 -24.15 18.16
CA ARG A 578 14.03 -25.50 18.12
C ARG A 578 12.50 -25.50 18.07
N GLN A 579 11.85 -24.63 18.85
CA GLN A 579 10.41 -24.74 19.11
C GLN A 579 9.59 -23.69 18.36
N ARG A 580 10.13 -22.48 18.18
CA ARG A 580 9.39 -21.34 17.60
C ARG A 580 9.77 -21.03 16.16
N TRP A 581 11.06 -21.01 15.85
CA TRP A 581 11.56 -20.69 14.52
C TRP A 581 11.52 -21.90 13.60
N ASN A 582 12.08 -23.03 14.03
CA ASN A 582 12.20 -24.26 13.26
C ASN A 582 12.72 -24.02 11.82
N PRO A 583 13.97 -23.56 11.65
CA PRO A 583 14.52 -23.19 10.35
C PRO A 583 14.56 -24.36 9.35
N HIS A 584 14.18 -24.08 8.09
CA HIS A 584 14.23 -25.02 6.97
C HIS A 584 15.06 -24.43 5.82
N PRO A 585 16.16 -25.07 5.37
CA PRO A 585 16.72 -26.32 5.91
C PRO A 585 17.32 -26.16 7.31
N GLU A 586 17.40 -27.26 8.06
CA GLU A 586 17.95 -27.24 9.43
C GLU A 586 19.46 -26.91 9.41
N PRO A 587 19.94 -26.10 10.38
CA PRO A 587 21.35 -25.77 10.49
C PRO A 587 22.17 -27.00 10.90
N THR A 588 23.31 -27.17 10.23
CA THR A 588 24.24 -28.29 10.44
C THR A 588 25.48 -27.87 11.25
N TRP A 589 25.74 -26.57 11.37
CA TRP A 589 26.82 -25.99 12.15
C TRP A 589 26.51 -24.54 12.51
N VAL A 590 27.27 -23.97 13.46
CA VAL A 590 27.10 -22.59 13.96
C VAL A 590 28.35 -21.77 13.69
N CYS A 591 28.16 -20.53 13.24
CA CYS A 591 29.21 -19.53 13.03
C CYS A 591 28.85 -18.23 13.77
N CYS A 592 29.84 -17.43 14.16
CA CYS A 592 29.62 -16.09 14.69
C CYS A 592 30.10 -15.00 13.73
N VAL A 593 29.55 -13.79 13.89
CA VAL A 593 30.11 -12.56 13.31
C VAL A 593 31.19 -12.02 14.25
N PRO A 594 32.45 -11.88 13.79
CA PRO A 594 33.56 -11.40 14.61
C PRO A 594 33.50 -9.90 14.88
N SER A 595 34.13 -9.47 15.97
CA SER A 595 34.25 -8.06 16.36
C SER A 595 35.64 -7.76 16.90
N LEU A 596 36.32 -6.78 16.30
CA LEU A 596 37.60 -6.26 16.79
C LEU A 596 37.48 -5.52 18.13
N ARG A 597 36.26 -5.17 18.57
CA ARG A 597 36.02 -4.42 19.82
C ARG A 597 35.62 -5.32 20.98
N HIS A 598 35.03 -6.47 20.69
CA HIS A 598 34.54 -7.43 21.67
C HIS A 598 34.91 -8.84 21.19
N LEU A 599 36.18 -9.20 21.38
CA LEU A 599 36.76 -10.42 20.80
C LEU A 599 36.04 -11.69 21.24
N ASP A 600 35.66 -11.80 22.51
CA ASP A 600 35.11 -13.05 23.07
C ASP A 600 33.58 -13.06 23.20
N LEU A 601 32.90 -11.92 23.09
CA LEU A 601 31.48 -11.80 23.45
C LEU A 601 30.56 -12.70 22.60
N VAL A 602 30.67 -12.59 21.27
CA VAL A 602 29.86 -13.36 20.32
C VAL A 602 30.38 -14.80 20.16
N PRO A 603 31.70 -15.04 20.03
CA PRO A 603 32.23 -16.41 19.91
C PRO A 603 31.92 -17.29 21.13
N ASP A 604 32.02 -16.76 22.36
CA ASP A 604 31.65 -17.51 23.57
C ASP A 604 30.16 -17.89 23.57
N PHE A 605 29.29 -16.94 23.21
CA PHE A 605 27.84 -17.18 23.15
C PHE A 605 27.49 -18.20 22.06
N ALA A 606 28.04 -18.05 20.86
CA ALA A 606 27.80 -18.95 19.73
C ALA A 606 28.29 -20.38 20.04
N ARG A 607 29.44 -20.54 20.70
CA ARG A 607 29.95 -21.86 21.13
C ARG A 607 29.02 -22.54 22.13
N ARG A 608 28.53 -21.80 23.13
CA ARG A 608 27.56 -22.33 24.11
C ARG A 608 26.21 -22.67 23.47
N LEU A 609 25.74 -21.83 22.53
CA LEU A 609 24.52 -22.09 21.77
C LEU A 609 24.66 -23.35 20.89
N ALA A 610 25.79 -23.50 20.20
CA ALA A 610 26.09 -24.67 19.39
C ALA A 610 26.07 -25.97 20.23
N ALA A 611 26.73 -25.95 21.40
CA ALA A 611 26.71 -27.06 22.34
C ALA A 611 25.27 -27.41 22.81
N LYS A 612 24.44 -26.40 23.06
CA LYS A 612 23.03 -26.60 23.43
C LYS A 612 22.19 -27.14 22.29
N LEU A 613 22.44 -26.70 21.06
CA LEU A 613 21.77 -27.18 19.85
C LEU A 613 22.23 -28.57 19.42
N GLY A 614 23.41 -29.03 19.87
CA GLY A 614 24.03 -30.28 19.42
C GLY A 614 24.75 -30.13 18.08
N LEU A 615 25.18 -28.91 17.74
CA LEU A 615 25.82 -28.57 16.47
C LEU A 615 27.29 -28.20 16.70
N PRO A 616 28.19 -28.48 15.73
CA PRO A 616 29.56 -28.01 15.77
C PRO A 616 29.65 -26.49 15.56
N PHE A 617 30.56 -25.84 16.28
CA PHE A 617 30.89 -24.42 16.13
C PHE A 617 32.17 -24.24 15.31
N ILE A 618 32.13 -23.36 14.30
CA ILE A 618 33.26 -23.04 13.44
C ILE A 618 33.38 -21.52 13.36
N ASP A 619 34.57 -21.01 13.69
CA ASP A 619 34.88 -19.58 13.60
C ASP A 619 35.44 -19.26 12.21
N ALA A 620 34.54 -19.16 11.23
CA ALA A 620 34.89 -19.10 9.81
C ALA A 620 35.04 -17.67 9.25
N ILE A 621 34.64 -16.64 10.01
CA ILE A 621 34.68 -15.24 9.55
C ILE A 621 35.74 -14.50 10.35
N GLU A 622 36.61 -13.79 9.65
CA GLU A 622 37.55 -12.85 10.24
C GLU A 622 37.17 -11.42 9.85
N LYS A 623 37.18 -10.49 10.81
CA LYS A 623 37.02 -9.06 10.55
C LYS A 623 38.38 -8.41 10.39
N VAL A 624 38.70 -7.92 9.20
CA VAL A 624 40.03 -7.41 8.85
C VAL A 624 40.12 -5.87 8.83
N VAL A 625 38.98 -5.17 8.84
CA VAL A 625 38.93 -3.70 8.86
C VAL A 625 38.27 -3.19 10.15
N ASP A 626 38.93 -2.29 10.88
CA ASP A 626 38.29 -1.52 11.96
C ASP A 626 37.51 -0.33 11.39
N ASN A 627 36.31 -0.63 10.92
CA ASN A 627 35.36 0.35 10.41
C ASN A 627 34.47 0.91 11.55
N PRO A 628 33.95 2.15 11.41
CA PRO A 628 32.95 2.69 12.32
C PRO A 628 31.74 1.75 12.51
N PRO A 629 31.13 1.70 13.71
CA PRO A 629 29.98 0.82 13.95
C PRO A 629 28.78 1.17 13.06
N GLN A 630 28.05 0.15 12.60
CA GLN A 630 26.94 0.30 11.65
C GLN A 630 25.82 1.24 12.13
N LYS A 631 25.54 1.29 13.45
CA LYS A 631 24.59 2.28 14.03
C LYS A 631 24.90 3.75 13.74
N MET A 632 26.15 4.08 13.38
CA MET A 632 26.54 5.44 12.98
C MET A 632 26.19 5.76 11.52
N GLN A 633 25.91 4.76 10.69
CA GLN A 633 25.58 4.91 9.28
C GLN A 633 24.06 5.03 9.11
N GLN A 634 23.60 6.23 8.74
CA GLN A 634 22.18 6.58 8.75
C GLN A 634 21.45 6.23 7.45
N ASN A 635 22.17 5.90 6.37
CA ASN A 635 21.54 5.51 5.12
C ASN A 635 22.20 4.32 4.45
N ARG A 636 21.47 3.73 3.50
CA ARG A 636 21.85 2.48 2.85
C ARG A 636 23.20 2.57 2.13
N PHE A 637 23.52 3.73 1.53
CA PHE A 637 24.78 3.91 0.80
C PHE A 637 25.97 3.81 1.76
N HIS A 638 25.96 4.62 2.82
CA HIS A 638 27.02 4.59 3.85
C HIS A 638 27.05 3.26 4.61
N GLN A 639 25.90 2.62 4.85
CA GLN A 639 25.84 1.29 5.48
C GLN A 639 26.56 0.22 4.65
N CYS A 640 26.33 0.20 3.34
CA CYS A 640 27.00 -0.71 2.40
C CYS A 640 28.50 -0.39 2.32
N GLN A 641 28.84 0.87 2.02
CA GLN A 641 30.22 1.31 1.82
C GLN A 641 31.09 1.05 3.04
N ASN A 642 30.54 1.25 4.24
CA ASN A 642 31.26 1.00 5.49
C ASN A 642 31.66 -0.48 5.66
N LEU A 643 31.00 -1.44 5.01
CA LEU A 643 31.29 -2.87 5.12
C LEU A 643 32.12 -3.43 3.96
N ASP A 644 32.37 -2.63 2.92
CA ASP A 644 33.11 -3.08 1.75
C ASP A 644 34.54 -3.48 2.12
N GLY A 645 34.88 -4.76 1.95
CA GLY A 645 36.16 -5.34 2.36
C GLY A 645 36.32 -5.63 3.87
N ALA A 646 35.28 -5.48 4.69
CA ALA A 646 35.41 -5.57 6.15
C ALA A 646 35.65 -6.99 6.71
N PHE A 647 35.19 -8.02 6.00
CA PHE A 647 35.20 -9.44 6.38
C PHE A 647 35.92 -10.32 5.35
N VAL A 648 36.63 -11.33 5.85
CA VAL A 648 37.32 -12.40 5.10
C VAL A 648 36.92 -13.75 5.68
N ILE A 649 37.02 -14.81 4.89
CA ILE A 649 36.67 -16.17 5.30
C ILE A 649 37.94 -16.96 5.59
N THR A 650 37.95 -17.69 6.70
CA THR A 650 39.08 -18.52 7.12
C THR A 650 38.67 -20.00 7.02
N PRO A 651 39.24 -20.78 6.07
CA PRO A 651 38.98 -22.22 5.96
C PRO A 651 39.46 -23.00 7.19
N PRO A 652 38.89 -24.19 7.49
CA PRO A 652 37.94 -24.96 6.67
C PRO A 652 36.47 -24.60 6.92
N LEU A 653 35.68 -24.56 5.84
CA LEU A 653 34.23 -24.42 5.89
C LEU A 653 33.57 -25.81 5.90
N MET A 654 32.51 -26.01 6.70
CA MET A 654 31.74 -27.25 6.65
C MET A 654 30.59 -27.19 5.64
N PRO A 655 30.27 -28.34 5.00
CA PRO A 655 29.13 -28.42 4.09
C PRO A 655 27.81 -28.32 4.84
N GLY A 656 26.80 -27.74 4.20
CA GLY A 656 25.45 -27.62 4.73
C GLY A 656 25.13 -26.25 5.32
N PRO A 657 23.86 -26.01 5.70
CA PRO A 657 23.40 -24.71 6.19
C PRO A 657 24.05 -24.33 7.51
N ALA A 658 24.54 -23.09 7.61
CA ALA A 658 25.12 -22.51 8.81
C ALA A 658 24.10 -21.67 9.58
N LEU A 659 24.12 -21.73 10.91
CA LEU A 659 23.45 -20.74 11.75
C LEU A 659 24.45 -19.63 12.09
N LEU A 660 24.27 -18.46 11.50
CA LEU A 660 25.08 -17.28 11.77
C LEU A 660 24.53 -16.49 12.97
N VAL A 661 25.41 -16.19 13.93
CA VAL A 661 25.07 -15.53 15.20
C VAL A 661 25.78 -14.19 15.33
N ASP A 662 25.04 -13.14 15.68
CA ASP A 662 25.57 -11.81 15.98
C ASP A 662 24.89 -11.26 17.25
N ASP A 663 25.51 -10.28 17.90
CA ASP A 663 25.01 -9.72 19.17
C ASP A 663 23.94 -8.63 19.00
N ILE A 664 23.96 -7.92 17.88
CA ILE A 664 23.03 -6.85 17.56
C ILE A 664 22.84 -6.72 16.07
N VAL A 665 21.60 -6.43 15.66
CA VAL A 665 21.29 -6.14 14.27
C VAL A 665 20.70 -4.74 14.17
N ASP A 666 21.42 -3.85 13.49
CA ASP A 666 20.95 -2.51 13.15
C ASP A 666 20.34 -2.51 11.74
N SER A 667 21.20 -2.51 10.71
CA SER A 667 20.81 -2.40 9.31
C SER A 667 20.61 -3.74 8.62
N ALA A 668 20.91 -4.87 9.29
CA ALA A 668 21.06 -6.21 8.73
C ALA A 668 22.18 -6.37 7.67
N TRP A 669 22.90 -5.31 7.30
CA TRP A 669 23.98 -5.40 6.31
C TRP A 669 25.18 -6.20 6.81
N THR A 670 25.55 -6.11 8.10
CA THR A 670 26.64 -6.90 8.67
C THR A 670 26.43 -8.40 8.41
N LEU A 671 25.24 -8.90 8.77
CA LEU A 671 24.85 -10.29 8.54
C LEU A 671 24.68 -10.61 7.06
N THR A 672 24.15 -9.67 6.26
CA THR A 672 24.03 -9.85 4.80
C THR A 672 25.39 -10.08 4.15
N VAL A 673 26.39 -9.26 4.48
CA VAL A 673 27.75 -9.37 3.95
C VAL A 673 28.43 -10.63 4.50
N SER A 674 28.29 -10.89 5.80
CA SER A 674 28.86 -12.08 6.46
C SER A 674 28.31 -13.39 5.90
N ASP A 675 27.01 -13.46 5.62
CA ASP A 675 26.36 -14.61 4.98
C ASP A 675 26.82 -14.78 3.52
N SER A 676 26.91 -13.65 2.79
CA SER A 676 27.41 -13.63 1.42
C SER A 676 28.89 -14.07 1.33
N THR A 677 29.69 -13.82 2.36
CA THR A 677 31.09 -14.28 2.41
C THR A 677 31.15 -15.76 2.82
N VAL A 678 30.53 -16.19 3.91
CA VAL A 678 30.67 -17.58 4.44
C VAL A 678 30.22 -18.68 3.48
N THR A 679 29.39 -18.38 2.49
CA THR A 679 28.92 -19.36 1.50
C THR A 679 30.10 -19.90 0.65
N PRO A 680 30.56 -21.16 0.85
CA PRO A 680 31.76 -21.68 0.19
C PRO A 680 31.58 -21.77 -1.34
N GLY A 681 32.54 -21.25 -2.11
CA GLY A 681 32.62 -21.40 -3.57
C GLY A 681 32.08 -20.24 -4.43
N ARG A 682 31.85 -19.04 -3.89
CA ARG A 682 31.22 -17.92 -4.63
C ARG A 682 31.76 -16.49 -4.37
N LEU A 683 33.06 -16.32 -4.17
CA LEU A 683 33.80 -15.06 -4.40
C LEU A 683 35.13 -15.38 -5.12
N PRO A 684 35.68 -14.45 -5.93
CA PRO A 684 36.32 -14.80 -7.19
C PRO A 684 37.77 -15.23 -7.01
N ASP A 685 38.05 -16.50 -7.27
CA ASP A 685 39.16 -16.89 -8.14
C ASP A 685 38.78 -18.21 -8.80
N GLY A 686 39.07 -18.30 -10.10
CA GLY A 686 38.38 -19.19 -11.03
C GLY A 686 38.45 -20.69 -10.72
N LEU A 687 37.48 -21.38 -11.34
CA LEU A 687 37.40 -22.82 -11.66
C LEU A 687 36.66 -23.75 -10.69
N SER A 688 35.72 -24.48 -11.31
CA SER A 688 35.00 -25.69 -10.87
C SER A 688 33.86 -25.49 -9.86
N SER A 689 32.63 -25.43 -10.39
CA SER A 689 31.43 -25.69 -9.60
C SER A 689 31.00 -27.15 -9.83
N CYS A 690 30.81 -27.88 -8.75
CA CYS A 690 30.26 -29.23 -8.73
C CYS A 690 28.80 -29.16 -8.26
N PRO A 691 27.83 -29.84 -8.89
CA PRO A 691 26.41 -29.68 -8.57
C PRO A 691 25.96 -30.66 -7.48
N CYS A 692 25.31 -30.15 -6.44
CA CYS A 692 24.51 -30.98 -5.51
C CYS A 692 23.04 -30.57 -5.55
N PHE A 693 22.23 -31.56 -5.88
CA PHE A 693 20.78 -31.54 -6.11
C PHE A 693 19.96 -31.13 -4.87
N TYR A 694 18.89 -30.37 -5.10
CA TYR A 694 17.76 -30.27 -4.17
C TYR A 694 16.46 -30.65 -4.88
N LEU A 695 15.78 -31.67 -4.33
CA LEU A 695 14.40 -32.05 -4.61
C LEU A 695 13.48 -31.20 -3.71
N GLY A 696 12.53 -30.45 -4.27
CA GLY A 696 11.52 -29.79 -3.44
C GLY A 696 10.58 -28.80 -4.12
N LYS A 697 9.39 -29.29 -4.49
CA LYS A 697 8.14 -28.59 -4.87
C LYS A 697 8.17 -27.73 -6.15
N LYS A 698 7.34 -28.16 -7.11
CA LYS A 698 7.09 -27.56 -8.43
C LYS A 698 6.93 -26.03 -8.38
N LEU A 699 8.05 -25.35 -8.62
CA LEU A 699 8.09 -24.10 -9.37
C LEU A 699 7.31 -24.30 -10.68
N MET A 700 6.77 -23.24 -11.24
CA MET A 700 6.17 -23.33 -12.57
C MET A 700 7.19 -23.94 -13.53
N ASN A 701 7.01 -25.21 -13.94
CA ASN A 701 7.92 -25.91 -14.85
C ASN A 701 7.74 -25.30 -16.25
N LEU A 702 8.38 -24.16 -16.50
CA LEU A 702 8.50 -23.62 -17.84
C LEU A 702 9.49 -24.50 -18.61
N SER A 703 9.06 -25.04 -19.74
CA SER A 703 9.95 -25.75 -20.65
C SER A 703 11.08 -24.83 -21.12
N ALA A 704 12.23 -25.39 -21.50
CA ALA A 704 13.34 -24.60 -22.05
C ALA A 704 12.91 -23.78 -23.29
N ASN A 705 11.99 -24.33 -24.10
CA ASN A 705 11.39 -23.59 -25.22
C ASN A 705 10.56 -22.39 -24.74
N ALA A 706 9.80 -22.53 -23.66
CA ALA A 706 9.03 -21.45 -23.08
C ALA A 706 9.94 -20.35 -22.50
N GLN A 707 11.05 -20.73 -21.85
CA GLN A 707 12.04 -19.79 -21.32
C GLN A 707 12.71 -18.98 -22.43
N ALA A 708 13.20 -19.64 -23.48
CA ALA A 708 13.81 -18.97 -24.64
C ALA A 708 12.82 -18.01 -25.32
N THR A 709 11.57 -18.46 -25.50
CA THR A 709 10.51 -17.64 -26.10
C THR A 709 10.23 -16.41 -25.25
N LEU A 710 10.05 -16.57 -23.93
CA LEU A 710 9.86 -15.45 -23.01
C LEU A 710 11.02 -14.45 -23.07
N LEU A 711 12.27 -14.94 -23.04
CA LEU A 711 13.47 -14.09 -23.12
C LEU A 711 13.52 -13.28 -24.41
N LEU A 712 13.10 -13.85 -25.53
CA LEU A 712 13.16 -13.18 -26.83
C LEU A 712 11.97 -12.23 -27.04
N THR A 713 10.81 -12.49 -26.45
CA THR A 713 9.56 -11.79 -26.85
C THR A 713 8.90 -10.99 -25.72
N SER A 714 9.40 -11.07 -24.48
CA SER A 714 8.76 -10.43 -23.32
C SER A 714 9.65 -9.42 -22.61
N ASP A 715 9.02 -8.45 -21.95
CA ASP A 715 9.66 -7.57 -20.98
C ASP A 715 9.55 -8.15 -19.56
N PHE A 716 10.47 -7.77 -18.66
CA PHE A 716 10.51 -8.28 -17.28
C PHE A 716 10.62 -7.18 -16.21
N SER A 717 10.81 -5.91 -16.57
CA SER A 717 10.93 -4.81 -15.58
C SER A 717 10.46 -3.45 -16.11
N ARG A 718 10.23 -2.50 -15.18
CA ARG A 718 9.73 -1.13 -15.45
C ARG A 718 10.84 -0.08 -15.71
N ALA A 719 12.11 -0.41 -15.45
CA ALA A 719 13.21 0.53 -15.60
C ALA A 719 13.47 0.86 -17.08
N ALA A 720 14.04 2.03 -17.34
CA ALA A 720 14.35 2.55 -18.68
C ALA A 720 14.93 1.47 -19.61
N ALA A 721 14.47 1.50 -20.87
CA ALA A 721 14.82 0.62 -21.99
C ALA A 721 15.87 -0.46 -21.68
N SER A 722 15.42 -1.72 -21.59
CA SER A 722 16.29 -2.86 -21.94
C SER A 722 17.09 -2.48 -23.18
N GLU A 723 18.42 -2.58 -23.12
CA GLU A 723 19.34 -2.23 -24.22
C GLU A 723 18.83 -2.78 -25.56
N TYR A 724 18.22 -3.98 -25.48
CA TYR A 724 17.54 -4.63 -26.58
C TYR A 724 16.02 -4.68 -26.36
N LYS A 725 15.26 -4.18 -27.33
CA LYS A 725 13.80 -4.30 -27.38
C LYS A 725 13.39 -5.74 -27.69
N PRO A 726 12.44 -6.36 -26.96
CA PRO A 726 11.94 -7.69 -27.30
C PRO A 726 11.40 -7.78 -28.73
N LEU A 727 11.44 -8.98 -29.31
CA LEU A 727 10.93 -9.24 -30.64
C LEU A 727 9.40 -9.09 -30.67
N SER A 728 8.90 -8.24 -31.57
CA SER A 728 7.48 -8.17 -31.89
C SER A 728 6.98 -9.50 -32.47
N ASN A 729 5.66 -9.74 -32.47
CA ASN A 729 5.09 -10.99 -33.02
C ASN A 729 5.57 -11.28 -34.45
N SER A 730 5.65 -10.26 -35.31
CA SER A 730 6.14 -10.42 -36.69
C SER A 730 7.64 -10.72 -36.77
N GLU A 731 8.45 -10.11 -35.88
CA GLU A 731 9.89 -10.39 -35.81
C GLU A 731 10.15 -11.80 -35.28
N TRP A 732 9.45 -12.19 -34.20
CA TRP A 732 9.48 -13.54 -33.68
C TRP A 732 9.00 -14.55 -34.71
N GLY A 733 7.89 -14.30 -35.41
CA GLY A 733 7.37 -15.20 -36.44
C GLY A 733 8.38 -15.46 -37.56
N LYS A 734 9.10 -14.42 -38.01
CA LYS A 734 10.17 -14.56 -39.00
C LYS A 734 11.35 -15.36 -38.46
N PHE A 735 11.80 -15.05 -37.24
CA PHE A 735 12.94 -15.72 -36.61
C PHE A 735 12.63 -17.20 -36.29
N ALA A 736 11.43 -17.47 -35.78
CA ALA A 736 10.97 -18.80 -35.45
C ALA A 736 10.79 -19.69 -36.69
N LEU A 737 10.34 -19.14 -37.83
CA LEU A 737 10.33 -19.86 -39.11
C LEU A 737 11.74 -20.24 -39.59
N TRP A 738 12.71 -19.34 -39.40
CA TRP A 738 14.11 -19.64 -39.73
C TRP A 738 14.69 -20.71 -38.81
N LEU A 739 14.50 -20.60 -37.49
CA LEU A 739 14.89 -21.63 -36.52
C LEU A 739 14.33 -23.00 -36.92
N LYS A 740 13.05 -23.03 -37.31
CA LYS A 740 12.41 -24.24 -37.82
C LYS A 740 13.08 -24.79 -39.08
N HIS A 741 13.40 -23.94 -40.07
CA HIS A 741 14.09 -24.36 -41.30
C HIS A 741 15.48 -24.93 -41.02
N GLN A 742 16.20 -24.36 -40.04
CA GLN A 742 17.48 -24.87 -39.56
C GLN A 742 17.35 -26.10 -38.65
N ARG A 743 16.13 -26.55 -38.34
CA ARG A 743 15.82 -27.62 -37.39
C ARG A 743 16.40 -27.36 -35.99
N ILE A 744 16.39 -26.09 -35.57
CA ILE A 744 16.84 -25.63 -34.25
C ILE A 744 15.61 -25.24 -33.43
N SER A 745 15.49 -25.79 -32.23
CA SER A 745 14.46 -25.38 -31.26
C SER A 745 14.88 -24.13 -30.49
N PRO A 746 13.94 -23.29 -30.00
CA PRO A 746 14.28 -22.15 -29.16
C PRO A 746 15.12 -22.52 -27.92
N ALA A 747 14.88 -23.70 -27.32
CA ALA A 747 15.66 -24.23 -26.21
C ALA A 747 17.15 -24.42 -26.55
N GLU A 748 17.51 -24.72 -27.80
CA GLU A 748 18.91 -24.89 -28.20
C GLU A 748 19.68 -23.56 -28.30
N LEU A 749 19.02 -22.41 -28.17
CA LEU A 749 19.67 -21.10 -28.05
C LEU A 749 20.09 -20.79 -26.61
N LEU A 750 19.68 -21.62 -25.65
CA LEU A 750 19.95 -21.46 -24.23
C LEU A 750 21.27 -22.16 -23.83
N VAL A 751 22.27 -22.14 -24.73
CA VAL A 751 23.53 -22.89 -24.62
C VAL A 751 24.74 -21.94 -24.55
N PRO A 752 25.93 -22.41 -24.14
CA PRO A 752 27.14 -21.59 -24.03
C PRO A 752 27.53 -20.66 -25.13
N GLN A 753 27.29 -21.10 -26.35
CA GLN A 753 27.72 -20.34 -27.51
C GLN A 753 26.54 -20.27 -28.45
N PRO A 754 25.48 -19.49 -28.12
CA PRO A 754 24.31 -19.41 -28.98
C PRO A 754 24.65 -18.85 -30.35
N GLN A 755 25.73 -18.05 -30.45
CA GLN A 755 26.25 -17.54 -31.72
C GLN A 755 26.52 -18.63 -32.77
N GLU A 756 26.96 -19.82 -32.37
CA GLU A 756 27.22 -20.92 -33.31
C GLU A 756 25.93 -21.46 -33.94
N LYS A 757 24.83 -21.44 -33.19
CA LYS A 757 23.50 -21.81 -33.66
C LYS A 757 22.83 -20.70 -34.48
N LEU A 758 23.33 -19.47 -34.40
CA LEU A 758 22.88 -18.32 -35.20
C LEU A 758 23.65 -18.14 -36.52
N THR A 759 24.63 -19.01 -36.80
CA THR A 759 25.42 -18.97 -38.04
C THR A 759 24.50 -19.06 -39.27
N GLY A 760 24.58 -18.08 -40.16
CA GLY A 760 23.69 -17.99 -41.33
C GLY A 760 22.39 -17.19 -41.12
N TRP A 761 22.10 -16.69 -39.91
CA TRP A 761 21.05 -15.69 -39.69
C TRP A 761 21.56 -14.29 -40.03
N SER A 762 20.87 -13.59 -40.93
CA SER A 762 21.11 -12.19 -41.26
C SER A 762 19.78 -11.48 -41.49
N ASP A 763 19.47 -10.50 -40.65
CA ASP A 763 18.32 -9.61 -40.80
C ASP A 763 18.68 -8.20 -40.31
N PRO A 764 18.33 -7.14 -41.05
CA PRO A 764 18.70 -5.77 -40.70
C PRO A 764 18.00 -5.23 -39.43
N ARG A 765 16.90 -5.85 -38.98
CA ARG A 765 16.13 -5.44 -37.78
C ARG A 765 16.31 -6.39 -36.60
N ILE A 766 16.69 -7.64 -36.87
CA ILE A 766 16.91 -8.69 -35.86
C ILE A 766 18.38 -9.11 -35.89
N SER A 767 19.26 -8.26 -35.35
CA SER A 767 20.68 -8.58 -35.27
C SER A 767 20.95 -9.75 -34.33
N GLN A 768 22.03 -10.50 -34.59
CA GLN A 768 22.46 -11.58 -33.68
C GLN A 768 22.79 -11.02 -32.29
N GLU A 769 23.41 -9.85 -32.22
CA GLU A 769 23.65 -9.11 -30.97
C GLU A 769 22.37 -8.86 -30.18
N ARG A 770 21.28 -8.42 -30.83
CA ARG A 770 19.97 -8.24 -30.19
C ARG A 770 19.40 -9.55 -29.66
N ILE A 771 19.55 -10.66 -30.39
CA ILE A 771 19.09 -11.98 -29.95
C ILE A 771 19.86 -12.42 -28.70
N LEU A 772 21.20 -12.32 -28.74
CA LEU A 772 22.07 -12.72 -27.63
C LEU A 772 21.81 -11.88 -26.37
N GLY A 773 21.70 -10.56 -26.52
CA GLY A 773 21.41 -9.66 -25.41
C GLY A 773 20.01 -9.88 -24.80
N LEU A 774 19.04 -10.35 -25.57
CA LEU A 774 17.72 -10.74 -25.06
C LEU A 774 17.77 -12.07 -24.29
N LEU A 775 18.53 -13.05 -24.77
CA LEU A 775 18.72 -14.37 -24.13
C LEU A 775 19.50 -14.26 -22.80
N ALA A 776 20.41 -13.30 -22.68
CA ALA A 776 21.19 -13.05 -21.46
C ALA A 776 20.35 -12.55 -20.26
N ARG A 777 19.04 -12.36 -20.44
CA ARG A 777 18.13 -11.84 -19.41
C ARG A 777 17.55 -12.92 -18.50
N GLY A 778 18.17 -14.10 -18.43
CA GLY A 778 17.71 -15.27 -17.65
C GLY A 778 17.39 -14.94 -16.19
N HIS A 779 18.21 -14.11 -15.54
CA HIS A 779 17.96 -13.67 -14.17
C HIS A 779 16.68 -12.84 -14.01
N SER A 780 16.43 -11.92 -14.97
CA SER A 780 15.22 -11.07 -14.95
C SER A 780 13.95 -11.90 -15.16
N LEU A 781 14.03 -12.90 -16.04
CA LEU A 781 12.96 -13.87 -16.25
C LEU A 781 12.64 -14.63 -14.95
N ALA A 782 13.66 -15.14 -14.24
CA ALA A 782 13.45 -15.90 -13.00
C ALA A 782 12.73 -15.09 -11.91
N LEU A 783 13.14 -13.83 -11.69
CA LEU A 783 12.47 -12.94 -10.73
C LEU A 783 11.03 -12.60 -11.13
N ALA A 784 10.80 -12.39 -12.42
CA ALA A 784 9.47 -12.06 -12.94
C ALA A 784 8.51 -13.27 -12.81
N VAL A 785 8.97 -14.47 -13.13
CA VAL A 785 8.18 -15.71 -13.02
C VAL A 785 7.81 -16.01 -11.57
N ASP A 786 8.76 -15.92 -10.62
CA ASP A 786 8.44 -16.11 -9.18
C ASP A 786 7.38 -15.10 -8.70
N LYS A 787 7.51 -13.85 -9.10
CA LYS A 787 6.54 -12.80 -8.76
C LYS A 787 5.15 -13.08 -9.34
N TRP A 788 5.06 -13.42 -10.62
CA TRP A 788 3.78 -13.72 -11.27
C TRP A 788 3.13 -14.98 -10.69
N GLN A 789 3.93 -15.99 -10.34
CA GLN A 789 3.45 -17.21 -9.71
C GLN A 789 2.83 -16.93 -8.34
N ARG A 790 3.45 -16.10 -7.50
CA ARG A 790 2.87 -15.68 -6.20
C ARG A 790 1.55 -14.96 -6.34
N ALA A 791 1.32 -14.31 -7.48
CA ALA A 791 0.07 -13.64 -7.79
C ALA A 791 -0.98 -14.54 -8.47
N GLY A 792 -0.71 -15.85 -8.59
CA GLY A 792 -1.64 -16.80 -9.20
C GLY A 792 -1.73 -16.69 -10.72
N LEU A 793 -0.77 -16.04 -11.37
CA LEU A 793 -0.70 -15.96 -12.82
C LEU A 793 -0.05 -17.21 -13.41
N TRP A 794 -0.51 -17.58 -14.60
CA TRP A 794 0.09 -18.61 -15.41
C TRP A 794 0.56 -18.08 -16.76
N ILE A 795 1.50 -18.81 -17.38
CA ILE A 795 2.07 -18.50 -18.69
C ILE A 795 1.70 -19.64 -19.64
N LEU A 796 1.31 -19.29 -20.86
CA LEU A 796 1.15 -20.20 -21.99
C LEU A 796 1.98 -19.69 -23.16
N THR A 797 2.77 -20.57 -23.74
CA THR A 797 3.51 -20.34 -24.97
C THR A 797 2.86 -21.06 -26.13
N ARG A 798 3.13 -20.63 -27.35
CA ARG A 798 2.53 -21.24 -28.54
C ARG A 798 2.77 -22.75 -28.66
N GLY A 799 3.85 -23.29 -28.10
CA GLY A 799 4.16 -24.71 -28.11
C GLY A 799 3.41 -25.54 -27.06
N ASP A 800 2.69 -24.89 -26.13
CA ASP A 800 1.94 -25.59 -25.09
C ASP A 800 0.61 -26.12 -25.63
N ALA A 801 0.19 -27.30 -25.16
CA ALA A 801 -1.05 -27.96 -25.61
C ALA A 801 -2.32 -27.12 -25.32
N ASP A 802 -2.32 -26.38 -24.22
CA ASP A 802 -3.44 -25.51 -23.82
C ASP A 802 -3.50 -24.19 -24.61
N TYR A 803 -2.52 -23.90 -25.48
CA TYR A 803 -2.52 -22.66 -26.25
C TYR A 803 -3.71 -22.63 -27.24
N PRO A 804 -4.45 -21.51 -27.36
CA PRO A 804 -5.70 -21.48 -28.13
C PRO A 804 -5.46 -21.77 -29.62
N VAL A 805 -6.02 -22.87 -30.13
CA VAL A 805 -5.75 -23.30 -31.50
C VAL A 805 -6.38 -22.36 -32.53
N ARG A 806 -7.50 -21.72 -32.16
CA ARG A 806 -8.14 -20.64 -32.94
C ARG A 806 -7.19 -19.46 -33.21
N LEU A 807 -6.37 -19.07 -32.22
CA LEU A 807 -5.35 -18.02 -32.40
C LEU A 807 -4.25 -18.49 -33.36
N LYS A 808 -3.78 -19.73 -33.24
CA LYS A 808 -2.77 -20.32 -34.15
C LYS A 808 -3.25 -20.28 -35.60
N ASN A 809 -4.50 -20.70 -35.84
CA ASN A 809 -5.05 -20.84 -37.19
C ASN A 809 -5.35 -19.49 -37.86
N ARG A 810 -5.93 -18.53 -37.13
CA ARG A 810 -6.36 -17.24 -37.68
C ARG A 810 -5.23 -16.23 -37.82
N LEU A 811 -4.33 -16.17 -36.83
CA LEU A 811 -3.23 -15.21 -36.83
C LEU A 811 -1.93 -15.78 -37.40
N ARG A 812 -1.82 -17.11 -37.58
CA ARG A 812 -0.61 -17.76 -38.11
C ARG A 812 0.62 -17.26 -37.36
N THR A 813 1.66 -16.76 -38.03
CA THR A 813 2.89 -16.24 -37.40
C THR A 813 2.69 -15.00 -36.54
N ASP A 814 1.57 -14.28 -36.70
CA ASP A 814 1.27 -13.07 -35.92
C ASP A 814 0.58 -13.39 -34.57
N ALA A 815 0.30 -14.67 -34.30
CA ALA A 815 -0.20 -15.11 -33.00
C ALA A 815 0.82 -14.79 -31.89
N PRO A 816 0.36 -14.38 -30.70
CA PRO A 816 1.25 -13.93 -29.64
C PRO A 816 2.11 -15.11 -29.16
N PRO A 817 3.44 -14.97 -29.12
CA PRO A 817 4.32 -16.07 -28.71
C PRO A 817 4.06 -16.55 -27.28
N VAL A 818 3.63 -15.62 -26.43
CA VAL A 818 3.35 -15.81 -25.02
C VAL A 818 2.00 -15.18 -24.68
N LEU A 819 1.21 -15.88 -23.88
CA LEU A 819 0.01 -15.39 -23.20
C LEU A 819 0.20 -15.52 -21.69
N PHE A 820 0.00 -14.41 -20.98
CA PHE A 820 -0.12 -14.41 -19.53
C PHE A 820 -1.61 -14.51 -19.17
N GLY A 821 -1.96 -15.25 -18.13
CA GLY A 821 -3.35 -15.31 -17.70
C GLY A 821 -3.55 -15.70 -16.24
N CYS A 822 -4.79 -15.58 -15.78
CA CYS A 822 -5.26 -16.09 -14.50
C CYS A 822 -6.70 -16.60 -14.62
N GLY A 823 -7.10 -17.49 -13.72
CA GLY A 823 -8.39 -18.19 -13.80
C GLY A 823 -8.33 -19.44 -14.68
N ASN A 824 -9.50 -19.89 -15.15
CA ASN A 824 -9.67 -21.20 -15.77
C ASN A 824 -9.20 -21.25 -17.24
N LYS A 825 -8.00 -21.80 -17.49
CA LYS A 825 -7.42 -21.96 -18.83
C LYS A 825 -8.33 -22.68 -19.83
N ALA A 826 -9.16 -23.63 -19.37
CA ALA A 826 -10.01 -24.44 -20.25
C ALA A 826 -11.01 -23.57 -21.05
N LEU A 827 -11.41 -22.42 -20.50
CA LEU A 827 -12.33 -21.48 -21.17
C LEU A 827 -11.75 -20.90 -22.47
N LEU A 828 -10.42 -20.94 -22.66
CA LEU A 828 -9.81 -20.47 -23.91
C LEU A 828 -10.11 -21.37 -25.12
N GLN A 829 -10.53 -22.62 -24.88
CA GLN A 829 -10.97 -23.56 -25.91
C GLN A 829 -12.50 -23.63 -26.02
N ALA A 830 -13.24 -22.99 -25.11
CA ALA A 830 -14.71 -23.00 -25.12
C ALA A 830 -15.28 -22.22 -26.31
N GLU A 831 -16.41 -22.67 -26.83
CA GLU A 831 -17.20 -21.92 -27.80
C GLU A 831 -17.70 -20.62 -27.17
N GLY A 832 -17.51 -19.51 -27.89
CA GLY A 832 -17.81 -18.20 -27.38
C GLY A 832 -18.11 -17.16 -28.44
N MET A 833 -18.89 -16.16 -28.06
CA MET A 833 -19.20 -15.00 -28.88
C MET A 833 -18.43 -13.79 -28.36
N ALA A 834 -17.76 -13.08 -29.26
CA ALA A 834 -17.14 -11.81 -28.93
C ALA A 834 -18.21 -10.73 -28.78
N ILE A 835 -18.26 -10.05 -27.63
CA ILE A 835 -19.10 -8.85 -27.46
C ILE A 835 -18.17 -7.65 -27.26
N VAL A 836 -18.30 -6.66 -28.13
CA VAL A 836 -17.42 -5.49 -28.17
C VAL A 836 -18.21 -4.21 -28.40
N GLY A 837 -17.74 -3.11 -27.81
CA GLY A 837 -18.38 -1.83 -28.06
C GLY A 837 -17.64 -0.62 -27.52
N SER A 838 -18.33 0.52 -27.52
CA SER A 838 -17.81 1.79 -27.04
C SER A 838 -17.60 1.76 -25.53
N ARG A 839 -16.61 2.53 -25.06
CA ARG A 839 -16.41 2.81 -23.64
C ARG A 839 -17.47 3.76 -23.09
N ASP A 840 -17.86 4.71 -23.93
CA ASP A 840 -18.92 5.68 -23.69
C ASP A 840 -20.18 5.16 -24.37
N ALA A 841 -20.87 4.22 -23.71
CA ALA A 841 -22.08 3.59 -24.22
C ALA A 841 -23.31 4.11 -23.45
N PRO A 842 -24.37 4.54 -24.16
CA PRO A 842 -25.64 4.90 -23.54
C PRO A 842 -26.28 3.73 -22.78
N THR A 843 -27.17 4.05 -21.84
CA THR A 843 -27.86 3.07 -21.00
C THR A 843 -28.60 2.00 -21.81
N ASP A 844 -29.19 2.34 -22.96
CA ASP A 844 -29.91 1.38 -23.79
C ASP A 844 -28.99 0.35 -24.46
N ASP A 845 -27.77 0.74 -24.84
CA ASP A 845 -26.77 -0.19 -25.38
C ASP A 845 -26.19 -1.08 -24.28
N LEU A 846 -26.03 -0.56 -23.06
CA LEU A 846 -25.67 -1.36 -21.89
C LEU A 846 -26.76 -2.37 -21.56
N ARG A 847 -28.05 -1.97 -21.57
CA ARG A 847 -29.19 -2.88 -21.34
C ARG A 847 -29.26 -3.96 -22.40
N TYR A 848 -29.09 -3.61 -23.67
CA TYR A 848 -29.01 -4.59 -24.76
C TYR A 848 -27.87 -5.59 -24.52
N THR A 849 -26.70 -5.09 -24.08
CA THR A 849 -25.53 -5.92 -23.78
C THR A 849 -25.78 -6.87 -22.63
N GLN A 850 -26.43 -6.41 -21.54
CA GLN A 850 -26.83 -7.24 -20.40
C GLN A 850 -27.74 -8.39 -20.84
N GLN A 851 -28.78 -8.07 -21.60
CA GLN A 851 -29.74 -9.06 -22.10
C GLN A 851 -29.08 -10.08 -23.04
N LEU A 852 -28.20 -9.63 -23.93
CA LEU A 852 -27.48 -10.52 -24.85
C LEU A 852 -26.51 -11.44 -24.10
N ALA A 853 -25.74 -10.91 -23.15
CA ALA A 853 -24.82 -11.69 -22.34
C ALA A 853 -25.56 -12.73 -21.49
N ALA A 854 -26.70 -12.36 -20.90
CA ALA A 854 -27.54 -13.29 -20.16
C ALA A 854 -28.09 -14.41 -21.06
N LYS A 855 -28.51 -14.08 -22.28
CA LYS A 855 -28.98 -15.06 -23.27
C LYS A 855 -27.87 -16.03 -23.69
N LEU A 856 -26.65 -15.55 -23.90
CA LEU A 856 -25.50 -16.40 -24.21
C LEU A 856 -25.17 -17.35 -23.05
N ALA A 857 -25.17 -16.84 -21.82
CA ALA A 857 -24.94 -17.65 -20.62
C ALA A 857 -25.98 -18.77 -20.45
N GLN A 858 -27.27 -18.47 -20.69
CA GLN A 858 -28.35 -19.47 -20.67
C GLN A 858 -28.18 -20.57 -21.73
N GLN A 859 -27.51 -20.25 -22.85
CA GLN A 859 -27.20 -21.20 -23.92
C GLN A 859 -25.84 -21.89 -23.73
N GLY A 860 -25.12 -21.62 -22.62
CA GLY A 860 -23.79 -22.19 -22.35
C GLY A 860 -22.69 -21.63 -23.24
N ILE A 861 -22.90 -20.49 -23.91
CA ILE A 861 -21.94 -19.87 -24.81
C ILE A 861 -21.09 -18.86 -24.03
N CYS A 862 -19.77 -18.99 -24.12
CA CYS A 862 -18.84 -18.14 -23.39
C CYS A 862 -18.82 -16.71 -23.96
N VAL A 863 -18.81 -15.69 -23.10
CA VAL A 863 -18.63 -14.30 -23.53
C VAL A 863 -17.15 -13.96 -23.64
N ILE A 864 -16.70 -13.50 -24.81
CA ILE A 864 -15.29 -13.11 -25.03
C ILE A 864 -15.23 -11.60 -25.23
N SER A 865 -14.41 -10.90 -24.44
CA SER A 865 -14.44 -9.43 -24.45
C SER A 865 -13.14 -8.78 -23.98
N GLY A 866 -12.87 -7.59 -24.51
CA GLY A 866 -12.79 -6.36 -23.74
C GLY A 866 -12.12 -6.28 -22.36
N GLY A 867 -12.96 -6.44 -21.33
CA GLY A 867 -12.69 -5.99 -19.96
C GLY A 867 -12.56 -4.46 -19.79
N ALA A 868 -12.74 -3.66 -20.86
CA ALA A 868 -12.70 -2.20 -20.78
C ALA A 868 -14.05 -1.66 -20.28
N ARG A 869 -14.03 -0.55 -19.52
CA ARG A 869 -15.27 0.15 -19.10
C ARG A 869 -16.19 0.38 -20.31
N GLY A 870 -17.50 0.20 -20.12
CA GLY A 870 -18.51 0.32 -21.17
C GLY A 870 -19.12 -1.03 -21.55
N ILE A 871 -19.36 -1.25 -22.84
CA ILE A 871 -19.95 -2.49 -23.38
C ILE A 871 -19.14 -3.73 -23.00
N ASP A 872 -17.82 -3.61 -23.13
CA ASP A 872 -16.86 -4.69 -22.92
C ASP A 872 -16.94 -5.29 -21.49
N GLU A 873 -16.89 -4.42 -20.47
CA GLU A 873 -17.03 -4.78 -19.05
C GLU A 873 -18.44 -5.25 -18.72
N CYS A 874 -19.46 -4.55 -19.24
CA CYS A 874 -20.86 -4.89 -19.04
C CYS A 874 -21.18 -6.33 -19.52
N ALA A 875 -20.67 -6.70 -20.70
CA ALA A 875 -20.88 -8.04 -21.26
C ALA A 875 -20.30 -9.14 -20.36
N MET A 876 -19.08 -8.95 -19.86
CA MET A 876 -18.42 -9.93 -18.99
C MET A 876 -19.10 -10.03 -17.62
N ALA A 877 -19.38 -8.89 -16.99
CA ALA A 877 -20.03 -8.86 -15.68
C ALA A 877 -21.41 -9.53 -15.73
N SER A 878 -22.22 -9.18 -16.72
CA SER A 878 -23.59 -9.71 -16.87
C SER A 878 -23.60 -11.23 -17.12
N ALA A 879 -22.62 -11.74 -17.88
CA ALA A 879 -22.50 -13.18 -18.11
C ALA A 879 -22.19 -13.93 -16.80
N LEU A 880 -21.29 -13.37 -15.97
CA LEU A 880 -20.89 -13.98 -14.69
C LEU A 880 -22.01 -13.89 -13.64
N GLU A 881 -22.75 -12.78 -13.59
CA GLU A 881 -23.87 -12.58 -12.65
C GLU A 881 -24.97 -13.64 -12.77
N VAL A 882 -25.20 -14.16 -13.98
CA VAL A 882 -26.18 -15.23 -14.23
C VAL A 882 -25.55 -16.64 -14.27
N GLY A 883 -24.28 -16.77 -13.84
CA GLY A 883 -23.57 -18.05 -13.74
C GLY A 883 -22.96 -18.58 -15.05
N GLY A 884 -22.90 -17.76 -16.10
CA GLY A 884 -22.20 -18.09 -17.34
C GLY A 884 -20.69 -17.93 -17.25
N THR A 885 -19.98 -18.19 -18.36
CA THR A 885 -18.52 -18.11 -18.44
C THR A 885 -18.05 -16.92 -19.28
N ALA A 886 -16.89 -16.37 -18.94
CA ALA A 886 -16.29 -15.26 -19.68
C ALA A 886 -14.77 -15.39 -19.88
N VAL A 887 -14.29 -14.86 -21.02
CA VAL A 887 -12.87 -14.69 -21.36
C VAL A 887 -12.60 -13.20 -21.51
N GLY A 888 -11.80 -12.64 -20.62
CA GLY A 888 -11.34 -11.25 -20.67
C GLY A 888 -9.96 -11.14 -21.31
N VAL A 889 -9.84 -10.43 -22.43
CA VAL A 889 -8.53 -10.15 -23.05
C VAL A 889 -8.11 -8.74 -22.67
N LEU A 890 -7.08 -8.56 -21.85
CA LEU A 890 -6.74 -7.27 -21.25
C LEU A 890 -5.64 -6.52 -22.01
N ALA A 891 -5.69 -5.19 -21.94
CA ALA A 891 -4.67 -4.28 -22.48
C ALA A 891 -3.93 -3.46 -21.40
N ASP A 892 -4.32 -3.63 -20.13
CA ASP A 892 -3.70 -3.04 -18.95
C ASP A 892 -3.13 -4.15 -18.05
N SER A 893 -2.57 -3.78 -16.90
CA SER A 893 -1.93 -4.68 -15.94
C SER A 893 -2.84 -5.86 -15.57
N LEU A 894 -2.49 -7.05 -16.05
CA LEU A 894 -3.13 -8.31 -15.66
C LEU A 894 -2.96 -8.55 -14.16
N LEU A 895 -1.78 -8.19 -13.62
CA LEU A 895 -1.49 -8.31 -12.19
C LEU A 895 -2.48 -7.49 -11.35
N LYS A 896 -2.68 -6.22 -11.69
CA LYS A 896 -3.66 -5.35 -11.00
C LYS A 896 -5.10 -5.82 -11.22
N THR A 897 -5.43 -6.20 -12.46
CA THR A 897 -6.82 -6.57 -12.80
C THR A 897 -7.24 -7.87 -12.11
N SER A 898 -6.31 -8.80 -11.90
CA SER A 898 -6.55 -10.07 -11.21
C SER A 898 -6.93 -9.92 -9.73
N THR A 899 -6.58 -8.79 -9.10
CA THR A 899 -6.89 -8.53 -7.69
C THR A 899 -8.17 -7.74 -7.48
N LEU A 900 -8.78 -7.20 -8.56
CA LEU A 900 -10.00 -6.39 -8.45
C LEU A 900 -11.18 -7.25 -8.00
N VAL A 901 -11.90 -6.76 -6.98
CA VAL A 901 -13.06 -7.43 -6.38
C VAL A 901 -14.08 -7.90 -7.43
N LYS A 902 -14.36 -7.07 -8.44
CA LYS A 902 -15.33 -7.34 -9.50
C LYS A 902 -15.07 -8.59 -10.35
N TRP A 903 -13.82 -9.06 -10.43
CA TRP A 903 -13.45 -10.26 -11.20
C TRP A 903 -13.12 -11.46 -10.31
N ARG A 904 -12.88 -11.22 -9.03
CA ARG A 904 -12.34 -12.22 -8.09
C ARG A 904 -13.27 -13.42 -7.92
N GLU A 905 -14.56 -13.18 -7.81
CA GLU A 905 -15.56 -14.24 -7.65
C GLU A 905 -15.59 -15.17 -8.86
N GLY A 906 -15.65 -14.61 -10.09
CA GLY A 906 -15.61 -15.39 -11.33
C GLY A 906 -14.29 -16.17 -11.51
N LEU A 907 -13.15 -15.59 -11.12
CA LEU A 907 -11.85 -16.26 -11.19
C LEU A 907 -11.77 -17.45 -10.22
N ILE A 908 -12.29 -17.30 -9.00
CA ILE A 908 -12.29 -18.36 -7.97
C ILE A 908 -13.30 -19.46 -8.33
N ALA A 909 -14.48 -19.08 -8.82
CA ALA A 909 -15.51 -20.03 -9.24
C ALA A 909 -15.14 -20.82 -10.51
N GLY A 910 -14.06 -20.44 -11.21
CA GLY A 910 -13.63 -21.07 -12.45
C GLY A 910 -14.44 -20.68 -13.69
N ASN A 911 -15.30 -19.67 -13.56
CA ASN A 911 -16.18 -19.15 -14.62
C ASN A 911 -15.53 -18.03 -15.44
N LEU A 912 -14.39 -17.49 -14.99
CA LEU A 912 -13.66 -16.43 -15.67
C LEU A 912 -12.21 -16.85 -15.96
N VAL A 913 -11.73 -16.44 -17.13
CA VAL A 913 -10.30 -16.38 -17.44
C VAL A 913 -9.93 -14.99 -17.94
N LEU A 914 -8.88 -14.41 -17.37
CA LEU A 914 -8.30 -13.16 -17.85
C LEU A 914 -6.96 -13.45 -18.48
N ILE A 915 -6.73 -12.96 -19.70
CA ILE A 915 -5.47 -13.11 -20.42
C ILE A 915 -4.93 -11.78 -20.91
N SER A 916 -3.61 -11.68 -21.06
CA SER A 916 -2.93 -10.56 -21.70
C SER A 916 -1.77 -11.08 -22.55
N PRO A 917 -1.61 -10.61 -23.80
CA PRO A 917 -0.43 -10.85 -24.62
C PRO A 917 0.76 -9.97 -24.19
N PHE A 918 0.54 -9.04 -23.27
CA PHE A 918 1.54 -8.09 -22.79
C PHE A 918 2.06 -8.51 -21.42
N TYR A 919 3.27 -8.06 -21.09
CA TYR A 919 3.86 -8.22 -19.77
C TYR A 919 2.85 -7.88 -18.64
N PRO A 920 2.70 -8.72 -17.59
CA PRO A 920 1.60 -8.61 -16.61
C PRO A 920 1.46 -7.31 -15.84
N GLU A 921 2.49 -6.47 -15.77
CA GLU A 921 2.47 -5.18 -15.05
C GLU A 921 2.48 -3.96 -15.98
N VAL A 922 2.22 -4.19 -17.28
CA VAL A 922 2.14 -3.11 -18.27
C VAL A 922 1.04 -2.12 -17.87
N ARG A 923 1.28 -0.83 -18.10
CA ARG A 923 0.25 0.20 -17.94
C ARG A 923 -0.59 0.28 -19.20
N PHE A 924 -1.85 0.65 -19.02
CA PHE A 924 -2.75 0.98 -20.12
C PHE A 924 -2.10 1.97 -21.10
N THR A 925 -2.11 1.61 -22.39
CA THR A 925 -1.82 2.53 -23.49
C THR A 925 -2.84 2.32 -24.60
N VAL A 926 -3.12 3.37 -25.36
CA VAL A 926 -4.04 3.29 -26.52
C VAL A 926 -3.52 2.29 -27.55
N GLY A 927 -2.19 2.26 -27.77
CA GLY A 927 -1.54 1.31 -28.67
C GLY A 927 -1.78 -0.15 -28.26
N ASN A 928 -1.60 -0.49 -26.98
CA ASN A 928 -1.87 -1.85 -26.48
C ASN A 928 -3.36 -2.20 -26.58
N ALA A 929 -4.25 -1.25 -26.30
CA ALA A 929 -5.69 -1.44 -26.42
C ALA A 929 -6.10 -1.79 -27.85
N MET A 930 -5.56 -1.07 -28.84
CA MET A 930 -5.81 -1.34 -30.26
C MET A 930 -5.18 -2.67 -30.70
N ALA A 931 -3.91 -2.92 -30.34
CA ALA A 931 -3.19 -4.14 -30.72
C ALA A 931 -3.80 -5.43 -30.13
N ARG A 932 -4.54 -5.31 -29.02
CA ARG A 932 -5.20 -6.43 -28.33
C ARG A 932 -6.48 -6.88 -29.01
N ASN A 933 -7.21 -5.99 -29.68
CA ASN A 933 -8.57 -6.27 -30.15
C ASN A 933 -8.68 -7.47 -31.09
N LYS A 934 -7.67 -7.70 -31.95
CA LYS A 934 -7.61 -8.88 -32.82
C LYS A 934 -7.69 -10.21 -32.07
N TYR A 935 -7.18 -10.29 -30.83
CA TYR A 935 -7.23 -11.52 -30.05
C TYR A 935 -8.64 -11.81 -29.53
N ILE A 936 -9.47 -10.79 -29.27
CA ILE A 936 -10.88 -10.96 -28.88
C ILE A 936 -11.62 -11.68 -30.01
N TYR A 937 -11.51 -11.16 -31.23
CA TYR A 937 -12.14 -11.74 -32.41
C TYR A 937 -11.55 -13.12 -32.73
N CYS A 938 -10.22 -13.25 -32.76
CA CYS A 938 -9.59 -14.52 -33.11
C CYS A 938 -9.86 -15.64 -32.08
N LEU A 939 -10.29 -15.33 -30.87
CA LEU A 939 -10.73 -16.30 -29.87
C LEU A 939 -12.21 -16.69 -29.98
N ALA A 940 -13.04 -16.00 -30.77
CA ALA A 940 -14.50 -16.23 -30.79
C ALA A 940 -14.99 -16.89 -32.10
N GLU A 941 -16.08 -17.64 -32.05
CA GLU A 941 -16.75 -18.23 -33.23
C GLU A 941 -17.52 -17.18 -34.04
N SER A 942 -18.04 -16.16 -33.35
CA SER A 942 -18.83 -15.07 -33.92
C SER A 942 -18.65 -13.80 -33.07
N ALA A 943 -19.07 -12.65 -33.59
CA ALA A 943 -18.96 -11.38 -32.86
C ALA A 943 -20.24 -10.55 -32.96
N MET A 944 -20.56 -9.86 -31.87
CA MET A 944 -21.54 -8.80 -31.79
C MET A 944 -20.84 -7.47 -31.51
N VAL A 945 -20.93 -6.54 -32.46
CA VAL A 945 -20.55 -5.15 -32.22
C VAL A 945 -21.80 -4.37 -31.80
N VAL A 946 -21.87 -3.99 -30.54
CA VAL A 946 -23.05 -3.26 -30.01
C VAL A 946 -23.00 -1.80 -30.44
N ARG A 947 -21.85 -1.14 -30.28
CA ARG A 947 -21.63 0.25 -30.71
C ARG A 947 -20.18 0.50 -31.04
N ALA A 948 -19.91 0.98 -32.25
CA ALA A 948 -18.62 1.52 -32.66
C ALA A 948 -18.75 3.02 -32.94
N GLY A 949 -17.78 3.82 -32.48
CA GLY A 949 -17.66 5.24 -32.86
C GLY A 949 -16.99 5.42 -34.22
N MET A 950 -17.09 6.62 -34.81
CA MET A 950 -16.49 6.96 -36.11
C MET A 950 -14.97 6.78 -36.16
N THR A 951 -14.30 6.89 -35.02
CA THR A 951 -12.88 6.63 -34.81
C THR A 951 -12.71 5.85 -33.50
N GLY A 952 -11.57 5.15 -33.35
CA GLY A 952 -11.21 4.47 -32.10
C GLY A 952 -11.03 2.95 -32.23
N GLY A 953 -10.73 2.31 -31.10
CA GLY A 953 -10.29 0.90 -31.09
C GLY A 953 -11.35 -0.11 -31.56
N THR A 954 -12.63 0.14 -31.25
CA THR A 954 -13.74 -0.79 -31.58
C THR A 954 -13.93 -0.89 -33.10
N ILE A 955 -14.02 0.25 -33.81
CA ILE A 955 -14.17 0.27 -35.26
C ILE A 955 -12.94 -0.29 -35.96
N THR A 956 -11.73 0.06 -35.50
CA THR A 956 -10.48 -0.45 -36.09
C THR A 956 -10.36 -1.96 -35.97
N GLY A 957 -10.62 -2.52 -34.78
CA GLY A 957 -10.55 -3.97 -34.58
C GLY A 957 -11.63 -4.73 -35.34
N ALA A 958 -12.85 -4.19 -35.42
CA ALA A 958 -13.94 -4.81 -36.17
C ALA A 958 -13.67 -4.81 -37.69
N MET A 959 -13.16 -3.69 -38.23
CA MET A 959 -12.74 -3.59 -39.63
C MET A 959 -11.60 -4.56 -39.97
N GLU A 960 -10.62 -4.71 -39.08
CA GLU A 960 -9.53 -5.70 -39.25
C GLU A 960 -10.09 -7.13 -39.31
N ALA A 961 -11.02 -7.47 -38.41
CA ALA A 961 -11.64 -8.79 -38.39
C ALA A 961 -12.45 -9.10 -39.65
N LEU A 962 -13.18 -8.11 -40.19
CA LEU A 962 -13.92 -8.24 -41.45
C LEU A 962 -12.97 -8.38 -42.64
N LYS A 963 -11.94 -7.54 -42.71
CA LYS A 963 -10.92 -7.57 -43.77
C LYS A 963 -10.24 -8.94 -43.88
N HIS A 964 -9.91 -9.55 -42.74
CA HIS A 964 -9.28 -10.87 -42.70
C HIS A 964 -10.27 -12.04 -42.62
N GLN A 965 -11.58 -11.76 -42.62
CA GLN A 965 -12.66 -12.74 -42.56
C GLN A 965 -12.49 -13.76 -41.42
N TRP A 966 -12.09 -13.29 -40.23
CA TRP A 966 -11.82 -14.20 -39.10
C TRP A 966 -13.07 -14.92 -38.58
N LEU A 967 -14.23 -14.27 -38.65
CA LEU A 967 -15.50 -14.78 -38.11
C LEU A 967 -16.70 -14.03 -38.71
N PRO A 968 -17.91 -14.60 -38.66
CA PRO A 968 -19.15 -13.90 -38.93
C PRO A 968 -19.44 -12.84 -37.86
N MET A 969 -19.78 -11.62 -38.30
CA MET A 969 -20.01 -10.47 -37.43
C MET A 969 -21.44 -9.95 -37.57
N GLN A 970 -22.11 -9.78 -36.45
CA GLN A 970 -23.38 -9.06 -36.33
C GLN A 970 -23.15 -7.70 -35.69
N VAL A 971 -23.96 -6.72 -36.08
CA VAL A 971 -23.90 -5.35 -35.58
C VAL A 971 -25.29 -4.91 -35.15
N LYS A 972 -25.40 -4.33 -33.95
CA LYS A 972 -26.66 -3.78 -33.45
C LYS A 972 -27.11 -2.59 -34.32
N PRO A 973 -28.36 -2.58 -34.83
CA PRO A 973 -28.92 -1.40 -35.47
C PRO A 973 -28.93 -0.22 -34.51
N ASN A 974 -28.49 0.94 -35.00
CA ASN A 974 -28.44 2.18 -34.22
C ASN A 974 -28.87 3.35 -35.12
N GLN A 975 -29.68 4.26 -34.56
CA GLN A 975 -30.16 5.46 -35.25
C GLN A 975 -29.19 6.66 -35.09
N ASP A 976 -28.12 6.48 -34.32
CA ASP A 976 -27.12 7.51 -34.05
C ASP A 976 -26.19 7.75 -35.26
N MET A 977 -26.24 8.98 -35.81
CA MET A 977 -25.39 9.41 -36.93
C MET A 977 -23.89 9.45 -36.59
N GLN A 978 -23.52 9.41 -35.30
CA GLN A 978 -22.12 9.34 -34.85
C GLN A 978 -21.61 7.90 -34.66
N SER A 979 -22.45 6.89 -34.95
CA SER A 979 -22.04 5.48 -34.91
C SER A 979 -21.46 5.03 -36.25
N ALA A 980 -20.36 4.27 -36.19
CA ALA A 980 -19.78 3.60 -37.34
C ALA A 980 -20.38 2.21 -37.63
N ASN A 981 -21.48 1.84 -36.96
CA ASN A 981 -22.11 0.53 -37.11
C ASN A 981 -22.55 0.24 -38.57
N SER A 982 -23.08 1.25 -39.28
CA SER A 982 -23.45 1.12 -40.70
C SER A 982 -22.24 0.81 -41.59
N ARG A 983 -21.09 1.45 -41.32
CA ARG A 983 -19.83 1.19 -42.04
C ARG A 983 -19.35 -0.25 -41.89
N LEU A 984 -19.58 -0.87 -40.73
CA LEU A 984 -19.23 -2.28 -40.53
C LEU A 984 -20.10 -3.20 -41.41
N VAL A 985 -21.38 -2.86 -41.57
CA VAL A 985 -22.30 -3.61 -42.43
C VAL A 985 -21.95 -3.43 -43.91
N GLU A 986 -21.60 -2.22 -44.33
CA GLU A 986 -21.07 -1.94 -45.67
C GLU A 986 -19.81 -2.77 -45.99
N ASN A 987 -19.03 -3.15 -44.97
CA ASN A 987 -17.79 -3.92 -45.09
C ASN A 987 -17.97 -5.42 -44.79
N GLY A 988 -19.21 -5.93 -44.82
CA GLY A 988 -19.50 -7.37 -44.79
C GLY A 988 -20.01 -7.91 -43.45
N ALA A 989 -20.28 -7.06 -42.46
CA ALA A 989 -21.05 -7.47 -41.28
C ALA A 989 -22.56 -7.54 -41.60
N SER A 990 -23.33 -8.23 -40.76
CA SER A 990 -24.78 -8.34 -40.87
C SER A 990 -25.49 -7.56 -39.76
N TRP A 991 -26.68 -7.04 -40.02
CA TRP A 991 -27.50 -6.43 -38.97
C TRP A 991 -28.02 -7.52 -38.01
N SER A 992 -27.93 -7.25 -36.71
CA SER A 992 -28.64 -8.04 -35.70
C SER A 992 -30.09 -7.57 -35.56
N ALA A 993 -30.88 -8.28 -34.75
CA ALA A 993 -32.15 -7.75 -34.26
C ALA A 993 -31.91 -6.51 -33.35
N GLU A 994 -32.86 -5.56 -33.36
CA GLU A 994 -32.83 -4.37 -32.52
C GLU A 994 -32.96 -4.70 -31.03
N GLN A 995 -33.75 -5.73 -30.71
CA GLN A 995 -33.93 -6.25 -29.36
C GLN A 995 -33.06 -7.49 -29.16
N ALA A 996 -32.33 -7.54 -28.04
CA ALA A 996 -31.40 -8.63 -27.73
C ALA A 996 -32.08 -10.01 -27.68
N GLU A 997 -33.32 -10.06 -27.21
CA GLU A 997 -34.14 -11.28 -27.14
C GLU A 997 -34.37 -11.93 -28.52
N ASN A 998 -34.43 -11.11 -29.57
CA ASN A 998 -34.69 -11.54 -30.95
C ASN A 998 -33.40 -11.81 -31.74
N VAL A 999 -32.22 -11.61 -31.13
CA VAL A 999 -30.93 -11.91 -31.77
C VAL A 999 -30.82 -13.41 -31.97
N THR A 1000 -30.66 -13.84 -33.23
CA THR A 1000 -30.40 -15.24 -33.54
C THR A 1000 -28.91 -15.52 -33.33
N ILE A 1001 -28.61 -16.32 -32.31
CA ILE A 1001 -27.25 -16.77 -32.03
C ILE A 1001 -27.01 -18.00 -32.92
N ARG A 1002 -26.25 -17.81 -34.01
CA ARG A 1002 -25.75 -18.90 -34.85
C ARG A 1002 -24.25 -18.97 -34.69
N LEU A 1003 -23.77 -19.93 -33.91
CA LEU A 1003 -22.39 -20.36 -34.03
C LEU A 1003 -22.32 -21.22 -35.30
N PRO A 1004 -21.39 -20.98 -36.23
CA PRO A 1004 -21.27 -21.80 -37.43
C PRO A 1004 -21.08 -23.27 -37.02
N ASP A 1005 -21.83 -24.19 -37.64
CA ASP A 1005 -21.62 -25.64 -37.51
C ASP A 1005 -20.23 -25.97 -38.04
N VAL A 1006 -19.23 -25.86 -37.17
CA VAL A 1006 -17.92 -26.45 -37.40
C VAL A 1006 -17.95 -27.73 -36.58
N PRO A 1007 -18.13 -28.92 -37.19
CA PRO A 1007 -18.12 -30.15 -36.44
C PRO A 1007 -16.82 -30.19 -35.63
N GLY A 1008 -16.92 -30.40 -34.31
CA GLY A 1008 -15.78 -30.61 -33.40
C GLY A 1008 -14.87 -31.80 -33.76
N LEU A 1009 -15.09 -32.42 -34.93
CA LEU A 1009 -14.33 -33.50 -35.55
C LEU A 1009 -13.70 -33.13 -36.91
N MET A 1010 -13.95 -31.93 -37.47
CA MET A 1010 -13.22 -31.42 -38.65
C MET A 1010 -11.97 -30.61 -38.28
N TYR A 1011 -11.67 -30.47 -36.98
CA TYR A 1011 -10.36 -30.00 -36.52
C TYR A 1011 -9.23 -30.96 -36.90
N ASP A 1012 -9.55 -32.25 -37.07
CA ASP A 1012 -8.61 -33.32 -37.40
C ASP A 1012 -8.19 -33.36 -38.89
N ARG A 1013 -9.03 -32.83 -39.79
CA ARG A 1013 -8.66 -32.63 -41.21
C ARG A 1013 -7.90 -31.33 -41.44
N ALA A 1014 -8.21 -30.27 -40.68
CA ALA A 1014 -7.45 -29.02 -40.73
C ALA A 1014 -6.04 -29.17 -40.12
N LEU A 1015 -5.83 -30.14 -39.21
CA LEU A 1015 -4.49 -30.53 -38.75
C LEU A 1015 -3.56 -30.99 -39.90
N ARG A 1016 -4.10 -31.52 -41.01
CA ARG A 1016 -3.29 -31.93 -42.17
C ARG A 1016 -2.85 -30.77 -43.09
N ASN A 1017 -3.53 -29.63 -43.00
CA ASN A 1017 -3.14 -28.39 -43.71
C ASN A 1017 -2.79 -27.26 -42.72
N ALA A 1018 -2.64 -27.58 -41.43
CA ALA A 1018 -2.17 -26.66 -40.42
C ALA A 1018 -0.73 -26.30 -40.76
N GLN A 1019 -0.39 -25.02 -40.60
CA GLN A 1019 1.01 -24.62 -40.55
C GLN A 1019 1.71 -25.61 -39.61
N PRO A 1020 2.74 -26.35 -40.06
CA PRO A 1020 3.33 -27.38 -39.22
C PRO A 1020 3.77 -26.68 -37.94
N GLU A 1021 3.38 -27.23 -36.79
CA GLU A 1021 3.62 -26.64 -35.47
C GLU A 1021 5.05 -26.09 -35.38
N LEU A 1022 5.18 -24.82 -35.00
CA LEU A 1022 6.48 -24.26 -34.66
C LEU A 1022 6.88 -24.89 -33.33
N PHE A 1023 7.59 -26.01 -33.42
CA PHE A 1023 8.24 -26.74 -32.32
C PHE A 1023 7.35 -27.64 -31.43
N SER A 1024 6.27 -28.23 -31.97
CA SER A 1024 5.64 -29.36 -31.26
C SER A 1024 6.51 -30.62 -31.36
N LEU A 1025 6.46 -31.43 -30.30
CA LEU A 1025 6.90 -32.82 -30.32
C LEU A 1025 5.89 -33.59 -31.19
N HIS A 1026 6.30 -34.16 -32.33
CA HIS A 1026 5.45 -35.07 -33.12
C HIS A 1026 6.03 -36.48 -33.17
N GLU A 1027 5.10 -37.42 -33.09
CA GLU A 1027 5.20 -38.86 -32.80
C GLU A 1027 5.61 -39.75 -34.01
N ASP A 1028 6.16 -39.21 -35.09
CA ASP A 1028 6.36 -39.98 -36.34
C ASP A 1028 7.74 -40.66 -36.52
N ASP A 1029 8.64 -40.64 -35.53
CA ASP A 1029 9.88 -41.44 -35.55
C ASP A 1029 9.71 -42.75 -34.73
N ALA A 1030 8.84 -43.63 -35.21
CA ALA A 1030 8.66 -44.98 -34.70
C ALA A 1030 9.84 -45.89 -35.12
N ASN A 1031 11.04 -45.66 -34.57
CA ASN A 1031 12.13 -46.65 -34.53
C ASN A 1031 13.30 -46.30 -33.59
N TYR A 1032 13.03 -45.67 -32.45
CA TYR A 1032 14.00 -45.65 -31.35
C TYR A 1032 13.36 -46.21 -30.08
N ALA A 1033 14.06 -47.17 -29.47
CA ALA A 1033 13.64 -47.91 -28.29
C ALA A 1033 13.17 -46.97 -27.15
N VAL A 1034 12.13 -47.42 -26.46
CA VAL A 1034 11.58 -46.82 -25.23
C VAL A 1034 12.69 -46.26 -24.34
N MET A 1035 12.80 -44.94 -24.28
CA MET A 1035 13.65 -44.21 -23.34
C MET A 1035 12.77 -43.48 -22.32
N PRO A 1036 13.17 -43.39 -21.04
CA PRO A 1036 12.34 -42.82 -19.98
C PRO A 1036 12.12 -41.31 -20.19
N ALA A 1037 10.99 -40.82 -19.68
CA ALA A 1037 10.54 -39.43 -19.72
C ALA A 1037 11.70 -38.40 -19.61
N HIS A 1038 11.81 -37.55 -20.63
CA HIS A 1038 12.87 -36.56 -20.79
C HIS A 1038 13.08 -35.71 -19.54
N THR A 1039 14.34 -35.65 -19.11
CA THR A 1039 14.87 -34.81 -18.03
C THR A 1039 14.63 -33.32 -18.34
N PRO A 1040 14.13 -32.51 -17.39
CA PRO A 1040 14.07 -31.06 -17.57
C PRO A 1040 15.50 -30.52 -17.78
N VAL A 1041 15.66 -29.59 -18.72
CA VAL A 1041 16.93 -28.87 -18.91
C VAL A 1041 17.27 -28.20 -17.59
N ASP A 1042 18.40 -28.61 -17.01
CA ASP A 1042 18.95 -28.01 -15.81
C ASP A 1042 19.28 -26.55 -16.13
N PHE A 1043 18.68 -25.61 -15.39
CA PHE A 1043 18.98 -24.18 -15.48
C PHE A 1043 20.49 -23.90 -15.32
N TYR A 1044 21.23 -24.86 -14.78
CA TYR A 1044 22.69 -24.87 -14.71
C TYR A 1044 23.40 -24.96 -16.07
N GLN A 1045 22.90 -25.68 -17.08
CA GLN A 1045 23.55 -25.73 -18.42
C GLN A 1045 23.46 -24.42 -19.20
N LEU A 1046 22.38 -23.67 -18.94
CA LEU A 1046 22.18 -22.29 -19.35
C LEU A 1046 23.09 -21.29 -18.64
N PHE A 1047 23.60 -21.67 -17.47
CA PHE A 1047 24.45 -20.82 -16.64
C PHE A 1047 25.94 -21.02 -16.95
N VAL A 1048 26.35 -22.26 -17.24
CA VAL A 1048 27.68 -22.59 -17.81
C VAL A 1048 27.89 -21.91 -19.16
N ALA A 1049 26.78 -21.51 -19.78
CA ALA A 1049 26.76 -20.89 -21.06
C ALA A 1049 27.40 -19.51 -21.16
N GLU A 1050 26.95 -18.64 -20.28
CA GLU A 1050 27.38 -17.26 -20.23
C GLU A 1050 28.80 -17.09 -19.67
N THR A 1051 29.40 -18.15 -19.10
CA THR A 1051 30.69 -18.09 -18.41
C THR A 1051 31.89 -18.68 -19.18
N GLY A 1052 31.67 -19.30 -20.35
CA GLY A 1052 32.73 -19.92 -21.16
C GLY A 1052 33.23 -21.26 -20.59
N ASP A 1053 33.35 -22.27 -21.46
CA ASP A 1053 33.84 -23.61 -21.13
C ASP A 1053 35.38 -23.61 -20.93
N PRO A 1054 35.91 -23.90 -19.73
CA PRO A 1054 37.35 -23.94 -19.50
C PRO A 1054 37.99 -25.33 -19.68
N CYS A 1055 37.32 -26.32 -20.30
CA CYS A 1055 37.86 -27.69 -20.36
C CYS A 1055 37.77 -28.34 -21.76
N LYS A 1056 38.47 -27.76 -22.73
CA LYS A 1056 39.05 -28.54 -23.83
C LYS A 1056 40.46 -29.00 -23.45
N GLY A 1057 40.55 -30.24 -23.00
CA GLY A 1057 41.80 -30.97 -22.83
C GLY A 1057 41.89 -31.65 -21.48
N ILE A 1058 41.66 -32.96 -21.45
CA ILE A 1058 42.55 -34.00 -20.90
C ILE A 1058 41.79 -35.33 -21.09
N ASP A 1059 42.16 -36.02 -22.16
CA ASP A 1059 42.06 -37.48 -22.26
C ASP A 1059 43.06 -38.11 -21.28
N LYS A 1060 42.70 -39.29 -20.74
CA LYS A 1060 43.46 -40.20 -19.87
C LYS A 1060 43.52 -39.81 -18.38
N TYR A 1061 42.70 -40.44 -17.55
CA TYR A 1061 43.02 -41.62 -16.74
C TYR A 1061 41.83 -41.99 -15.85
#